data_AF-A4S729-F1
#
_entry.id   AF-A4S729-F1
#
_cell.length_a   1.000
_cell.length_b   1.000
_cell.length_c   1.000
_cell.angle_alpha   90.00
_cell.angle_beta   90.00
_cell.angle_gamma   90.00
#
_symmetry.space_group_name_H-M   'P 1'
#
loop_
_entity.id
_entity.type
_entity.pdbx_description
1 polymer ?
#
loop_
_entity_poly.entity_id
_entity_poly.type
_entity_poly.pdbx_seq_one_letter_code
_entity_poly.pdbx_strand_id
1 'polypeptide(L)'
;MLRRERDAHLRTRKKYEELGVHATAVLRQRDETREALEASTTRERTANARVDELTRRLDEERATSETRLEDVRRSSAEWREAQIAEVNALREAAETRMREANEAASRVEERVAARVANCEKRLSEAERDAAQRARDAIGRFGALASSTEVRATREANALKTRIETLEEELATVNRERSNATHAATMAKRDMDEAMGQFESFRAELASARDVIHARDEALATTRRELRAIESARDDARANLNRLEITNRDLEMKVSSLEEVLGDVGGHKRSVMILRARVTHLTAEIQSAKELAADAKARFINELGALKAQCAQDMQSALHRTEQHYKSRLHASSEGVVAELRREVVDLEGEIAKLKRTHARELEDALASERQAVASASESSIRSSTQRTIEAEKAKAVAELSAREARERLESSVKDREAMEAALVAANEHIAALKAERATYEEKFQRLKGELEESEANVRDLGALLSVRKTSLAGEEEEALSQNESNTMQSLQKQLEESKAEGLAAVKRAQDMAQLEIDALKRGLEMSAHRASSENQGRIAALEKDLAEALEGRNIAREEAEDLRAQLNRYEALTKLQDDAMSASKSQVKTLSQRLRSLESSMSGSPMPGSASPAASPSRSFFLTPGTFTPGSPVSRPAPTPITAIRSPRSPPASSNRSIDGISPIKRSSPLFKGLDGE
;
A
#
# COMPACT_ATOMS: atom_id res chain seq x y z
N MET A 1 -28.06 31.62 47.45
CA MET A 1 -27.36 30.32 47.53
C MET A 1 -28.23 29.18 47.02
N LEU A 2 -29.42 28.94 47.60
CA LEU A 2 -30.36 27.85 47.26
C LEU A 2 -30.73 27.67 45.78
N ARG A 3 -30.84 28.74 44.97
CA ARG A 3 -31.11 28.61 43.52
C ARG A 3 -29.95 27.98 42.75
N ARG A 4 -28.70 28.34 43.08
CA ARG A 4 -27.51 27.79 42.42
C ARG A 4 -27.33 26.31 42.74
N GLU A 5 -27.67 25.89 43.96
CA GLU A 5 -27.65 24.48 44.36
C GLU A 5 -28.74 23.67 43.64
N ARG A 6 -29.95 24.20 43.50
CA ARG A 6 -31.00 23.57 42.68
C ARG A 6 -30.59 23.41 41.22
N ASP A 7 -29.98 24.44 40.64
CA ASP A 7 -29.50 24.37 39.25
C ASP A 7 -28.34 23.37 39.09
N ALA A 8 -27.47 23.23 40.10
CA ALA A 8 -26.42 22.22 40.11
C ALA A 8 -27.01 20.80 40.21
N HIS A 9 -27.99 20.59 41.09
CA HIS A 9 -28.70 19.30 41.22
C HIS A 9 -29.49 18.92 39.96
N LEU A 10 -30.11 19.89 39.27
CA LEU A 10 -30.79 19.63 38.01
C LEU A 10 -29.80 19.24 36.90
N ARG A 11 -28.62 19.88 36.86
CA ARG A 11 -27.56 19.52 35.90
C ARG A 11 -26.99 18.13 36.17
N THR A 12 -26.75 17.76 37.43
CA THR A 12 -26.27 16.43 37.77
C THR A 12 -27.32 15.37 37.46
N ARG A 13 -28.59 15.60 37.82
CA ARG A 13 -29.70 14.71 37.45
C ARG A 13 -29.81 14.51 35.94
N LYS A 14 -29.77 15.58 35.15
CA LYS A 14 -29.80 15.51 33.69
C LYS A 14 -28.61 14.70 33.14
N LYS A 15 -27.42 14.87 33.71
CA LYS A 15 -26.23 14.10 33.35
C LYS A 15 -26.39 12.60 33.66
N TYR A 16 -27.02 12.25 34.78
CA TYR A 16 -27.34 10.85 35.10
C TYR A 16 -28.41 10.26 34.16
N GLU A 17 -29.40 11.05 33.77
CA GLU A 17 -30.39 10.65 32.76
C GLU A 17 -29.73 10.41 31.39
N GLU A 18 -28.84 11.32 30.95
CA GLU A 18 -28.05 11.16 29.73
C GLU A 18 -27.12 9.93 29.76
N LEU A 19 -26.47 9.68 30.90
CA LEU A 19 -25.66 8.47 31.11
C LEU A 19 -26.52 7.20 31.12
N GLY A 20 -27.74 7.26 31.67
CA GLY A 20 -28.70 6.16 31.63
C GLY A 20 -29.10 5.81 30.20
N VAL A 21 -29.46 6.82 29.39
CA VAL A 21 -29.78 6.65 27.96
C VAL A 21 -28.58 6.08 27.19
N HIS A 22 -27.37 6.59 27.45
CA HIS A 22 -26.16 6.08 26.81
C HIS A 22 -25.87 4.62 27.19
N ALA A 23 -26.00 4.26 28.47
CA ALA A 23 -25.84 2.89 28.94
C ALA A 23 -26.85 1.94 28.28
N THR A 24 -28.12 2.35 28.16
CA THR A 24 -29.14 1.57 27.46
C THR A 24 -28.81 1.39 25.97
N ALA A 25 -28.32 2.44 25.30
CA ALA A 25 -27.91 2.36 23.90
C ALA A 25 -26.72 1.42 23.70
N VAL A 26 -25.73 1.44 24.59
CA VAL A 26 -24.57 0.54 24.55
C VAL A 26 -24.97 -0.91 24.78
N LEU A 27 -25.86 -1.18 25.74
CA LEU A 27 -26.38 -2.53 25.99
C LEU A 27 -27.17 -3.05 24.78
N ARG A 28 -28.01 -2.21 24.18
CA ARG A 28 -28.75 -2.54 22.97
C ARG A 28 -27.81 -2.87 21.81
N GLN A 29 -26.79 -2.04 21.58
CA GLN A 29 -25.80 -2.29 20.54
C GLN A 29 -25.03 -3.60 20.77
N ARG A 30 -24.68 -3.91 22.03
CA ARG A 30 -24.06 -5.19 22.39
C ARG A 30 -24.98 -6.36 22.07
N ASP A 31 -26.25 -6.27 22.42
CA ASP A 31 -27.22 -7.35 22.20
C ASP A 31 -27.48 -7.54 20.69
N GLU A 32 -27.61 -6.46 19.92
CA GLU A 32 -27.67 -6.49 18.45
C GLU A 32 -26.42 -7.14 17.83
N THR A 33 -25.22 -6.85 18.36
CA THR A 33 -23.98 -7.50 17.89
C THR A 33 -23.91 -8.99 18.23
N ARG A 34 -24.50 -9.42 19.37
CA ARG A 34 -24.59 -10.83 19.75
C ARG A 34 -25.56 -11.58 18.85
N GLU A 35 -26.74 -11.01 18.59
CA GLU A 35 -27.71 -11.58 17.67
C GLU A 35 -27.13 -11.70 16.24
N ALA A 36 -26.39 -10.69 15.78
CA ALA A 36 -25.70 -10.75 14.50
C ALA A 36 -24.63 -11.86 14.45
N LEU A 37 -23.88 -12.05 15.53
CA LEU A 37 -22.89 -13.13 15.65
C LEU A 37 -23.56 -14.51 15.66
N GLU A 38 -24.65 -14.68 16.42
CA GLU A 38 -25.43 -15.91 16.45
C GLU A 38 -26.03 -16.24 15.09
N ALA A 39 -26.57 -15.24 14.38
CA ALA A 39 -27.04 -15.38 13.01
C ALA A 39 -25.91 -15.77 12.03
N SER A 40 -24.70 -15.24 12.22
CA SER A 40 -23.54 -15.62 11.42
C SER A 40 -23.14 -17.08 11.68
N THR A 41 -23.03 -17.48 12.95
CA THR A 41 -22.63 -18.84 13.33
C THR A 41 -23.66 -19.88 12.88
N THR A 42 -24.95 -19.54 12.89
CA THR A 42 -26.00 -20.44 12.39
C THR A 42 -25.92 -20.58 10.87
N ARG A 43 -25.68 -19.49 10.13
CA ARG A 43 -25.43 -19.57 8.68
C ARG A 43 -24.21 -20.43 8.36
N GLU A 44 -23.12 -20.24 9.08
CA GLU A 44 -21.90 -21.04 8.93
C GLU A 44 -22.17 -22.54 9.20
N ARG A 45 -22.87 -22.88 10.30
CA ARG A 45 -23.27 -24.27 10.57
C ARG A 45 -24.14 -24.85 9.45
N THR A 46 -25.08 -24.08 8.91
CA THR A 46 -25.91 -24.55 7.79
C THR A 46 -25.12 -24.71 6.49
N ALA A 47 -24.10 -23.87 6.25
CA ALA A 47 -23.22 -23.99 5.11
C ALA A 47 -22.35 -25.26 5.24
N ASN A 48 -21.76 -25.49 6.41
CA ASN A 48 -20.96 -26.69 6.70
C ASN A 48 -21.80 -27.96 6.55
N ALA A 49 -23.02 -27.99 7.07
CA ALA A 49 -23.92 -29.13 6.89
C ALA A 49 -24.25 -29.42 5.41
N ARG A 50 -24.32 -28.38 4.56
CA ARG A 50 -24.50 -28.56 3.11
C ARG A 50 -23.24 -29.11 2.45
N VAL A 51 -22.05 -28.67 2.88
CA VAL A 51 -20.77 -29.20 2.39
C VAL A 51 -20.62 -30.67 2.76
N ASP A 52 -20.95 -31.05 3.99
CA ASP A 52 -20.91 -32.44 4.45
C ASP A 52 -21.87 -33.33 3.63
N GLU A 53 -23.09 -32.85 3.37
CA GLU A 53 -24.08 -33.56 2.55
C GLU A 53 -23.62 -33.69 1.08
N LEU A 54 -23.01 -32.65 0.51
CA LEU A 54 -22.45 -32.73 -0.85
C LEU A 54 -21.27 -33.69 -0.93
N THR A 55 -20.43 -33.72 0.11
CA THR A 55 -19.30 -34.66 0.22
C THR A 55 -19.81 -36.09 0.29
N ARG A 56 -20.81 -36.35 1.13
CA ARG A 56 -21.47 -37.66 1.24
C ARG A 56 -22.03 -38.13 -0.12
N ARG A 57 -22.73 -37.24 -0.85
CA ARG A 57 -23.26 -37.57 -2.18
C ARG A 57 -22.16 -37.85 -3.20
N LEU A 58 -21.05 -37.11 -3.14
CA LEU A 58 -19.92 -37.34 -4.02
C LEU A 58 -19.29 -38.72 -3.76
N ASP A 59 -19.17 -39.12 -2.51
CA ASP A 59 -18.65 -40.43 -2.13
C ASP A 59 -19.60 -41.57 -2.53
N GLU A 60 -20.92 -41.37 -2.43
CA GLU A 60 -21.93 -42.30 -2.96
C GLU A 60 -21.87 -42.44 -4.48
N GLU A 61 -21.74 -41.33 -5.21
CA GLU A 61 -21.55 -41.36 -6.67
C GLU A 61 -20.23 -42.03 -7.07
N ARG A 62 -19.16 -41.86 -6.29
CA ARG A 62 -17.89 -42.57 -6.51
C ARG A 62 -18.05 -44.07 -6.29
N ALA A 63 -18.69 -44.48 -5.19
CA ALA A 63 -18.92 -45.89 -4.89
C ALA A 63 -19.79 -46.56 -5.97
N THR A 64 -20.87 -45.90 -6.41
CA THR A 64 -21.73 -46.42 -7.49
C THR A 64 -21.03 -46.41 -8.86
N SER A 65 -20.15 -45.46 -9.12
CA SER A 65 -19.32 -45.45 -10.34
C SER A 65 -18.30 -46.58 -10.33
N GLU A 66 -17.71 -46.87 -9.17
CA GLU A 66 -16.76 -47.96 -8.99
C GLU A 66 -17.42 -49.32 -9.20
N THR A 67 -18.61 -49.56 -8.64
CA THR A 67 -19.37 -50.80 -8.88
C THR A 67 -19.74 -50.96 -10.36
N ARG A 68 -20.19 -49.88 -11.03
CA ARG A 68 -20.45 -49.90 -12.49
C ARG A 68 -19.20 -50.25 -13.29
N LEU A 69 -18.03 -49.72 -12.91
CA LEU A 69 -16.76 -50.06 -13.56
C LEU A 69 -16.38 -51.52 -13.32
N GLU A 70 -16.59 -52.04 -12.11
CA GLU A 70 -16.40 -53.45 -11.77
C GLU A 70 -17.28 -54.37 -12.63
N ASP A 71 -18.55 -54.01 -12.81
CA ASP A 71 -19.51 -54.75 -13.64
C ASP A 71 -19.10 -54.76 -15.12
N VAL A 72 -18.66 -53.60 -15.66
CA VAL A 72 -18.14 -53.52 -17.03
C VAL A 72 -16.87 -54.36 -17.19
N ARG A 73 -15.97 -54.35 -16.19
CA ARG A 73 -14.76 -55.20 -16.21
C ARG A 73 -15.11 -56.68 -16.20
N ARG A 74 -16.05 -57.10 -15.34
CA ARG A 74 -16.56 -58.48 -15.30
C ARG A 74 -17.19 -58.89 -16.62
N SER A 75 -18.12 -58.09 -17.15
CA SER A 75 -18.77 -58.36 -18.44
C SER A 75 -17.77 -58.42 -19.60
N SER A 76 -16.76 -57.54 -19.60
CA SER A 76 -15.67 -57.58 -20.60
C SER A 76 -14.80 -58.84 -20.48
N ALA A 77 -14.55 -59.31 -19.25
CA ALA A 77 -13.79 -60.54 -19.01
C ALA A 77 -14.59 -61.78 -19.46
N GLU A 78 -15.86 -61.87 -19.08
CA GLU A 78 -16.77 -62.94 -19.52
C GLU A 78 -16.89 -62.99 -21.04
N TRP A 79 -17.03 -61.83 -21.69
CA TRP A 79 -17.07 -61.76 -23.16
C TRP A 79 -15.76 -62.23 -23.80
N ARG A 80 -14.61 -61.87 -23.23
CA ARG A 80 -13.29 -62.34 -23.70
C ARG A 80 -13.14 -63.85 -23.52
N GLU A 81 -13.55 -64.40 -22.38
CA GLU A 81 -13.52 -65.84 -22.14
C GLU A 81 -14.43 -66.59 -23.12
N ALA A 82 -15.64 -66.07 -23.37
CA ALA A 82 -16.56 -66.64 -24.34
C ALA A 82 -15.97 -66.64 -25.76
N GLN A 83 -15.33 -65.54 -26.19
CA GLN A 83 -14.65 -65.49 -27.49
C GLN A 83 -13.49 -66.49 -27.58
N ILE A 84 -12.68 -66.62 -26.53
CA ILE A 84 -11.59 -67.59 -26.50
C ILE A 84 -12.15 -69.03 -26.60
N ALA A 85 -13.23 -69.32 -25.88
CA ALA A 85 -13.90 -70.62 -25.95
C ALA A 85 -14.43 -70.92 -27.36
N GLU A 86 -15.05 -69.94 -28.03
CA GLU A 86 -15.54 -70.07 -29.41
C GLU A 86 -14.39 -70.31 -30.40
N VAL A 87 -13.30 -69.54 -30.31
CA VAL A 87 -12.11 -69.73 -31.16
C VAL A 87 -11.49 -71.11 -30.95
N ASN A 88 -11.41 -71.58 -29.71
CA ASN A 88 -10.89 -72.91 -29.40
C ASN A 88 -11.81 -74.02 -29.97
N ALA A 89 -13.13 -73.88 -29.84
CA ALA A 89 -14.08 -74.82 -30.42
C ALA A 89 -13.98 -74.88 -31.97
N LEU A 90 -13.84 -73.72 -32.62
CA LEU A 90 -13.61 -73.66 -34.07
C LEU A 90 -12.30 -74.31 -34.48
N ARG A 91 -11.23 -74.12 -33.68
CA ARG A 91 -9.94 -74.76 -33.90
C ARG A 91 -10.03 -76.28 -33.76
N GLU A 92 -10.65 -76.78 -32.69
CA GLU A 92 -10.86 -78.22 -32.49
C GLU A 92 -11.68 -78.83 -33.64
N ALA A 93 -12.74 -78.16 -34.08
CA ALA A 93 -13.55 -78.59 -35.23
C ALA A 93 -12.78 -78.59 -36.56
N ALA A 94 -11.84 -77.66 -36.74
CA ALA A 94 -10.95 -77.65 -37.91
C ALA A 94 -9.93 -78.81 -37.84
N GLU A 95 -9.36 -79.05 -36.67
CA GLU A 95 -8.41 -80.15 -36.44
C GLU A 95 -9.08 -81.52 -36.65
N THR A 96 -10.34 -81.71 -36.23
CA THR A 96 -11.09 -82.95 -36.50
C THR A 96 -11.35 -83.15 -37.98
N ARG A 97 -11.84 -82.12 -38.70
CA ARG A 97 -12.05 -82.20 -40.15
C ARG A 97 -10.76 -82.51 -40.92
N MET A 98 -9.63 -81.92 -40.54
CA MET A 98 -8.35 -82.21 -41.17
C MET A 98 -7.91 -83.65 -40.92
N ARG A 99 -8.16 -84.18 -39.72
CA ARG A 99 -7.88 -85.57 -39.38
C ARG A 99 -8.73 -86.53 -40.20
N GLU A 100 -10.04 -86.28 -40.30
CA GLU A 100 -10.96 -87.05 -41.14
C GLU A 100 -10.59 -87.01 -42.63
N ALA A 101 -10.20 -85.84 -43.14
CA ALA A 101 -9.73 -85.68 -44.52
C ALA A 101 -8.44 -86.47 -44.78
N ASN A 102 -7.49 -86.46 -43.85
CA ASN A 102 -6.26 -87.25 -43.95
C ASN A 102 -6.55 -88.75 -43.93
N GLU A 103 -7.43 -89.22 -43.04
CA GLU A 103 -7.85 -90.62 -43.03
C GLU A 103 -8.56 -91.02 -44.32
N ALA A 104 -9.41 -90.17 -44.88
CA ALA A 104 -10.07 -90.40 -46.15
C ALA A 104 -9.06 -90.48 -47.31
N ALA A 105 -8.03 -89.63 -47.30
CA ALA A 105 -6.93 -89.66 -48.26
C ALA A 105 -6.15 -90.98 -48.17
N SER A 106 -5.77 -91.42 -46.97
CA SER A 106 -5.09 -92.71 -46.76
C SER A 106 -5.92 -93.89 -47.29
N ARG A 107 -7.26 -93.88 -47.07
CA ARG A 107 -8.15 -94.91 -47.64
C ARG A 107 -8.23 -94.87 -49.17
N VAL A 108 -8.03 -93.71 -49.79
CA VAL A 108 -7.93 -93.60 -51.26
C VAL A 108 -6.61 -94.19 -51.72
N GLU A 109 -5.50 -93.84 -51.07
CA GLU A 109 -4.16 -94.38 -51.38
C GLU A 109 -4.12 -95.90 -51.28
N GLU A 110 -4.68 -96.50 -50.22
CA GLU A 110 -4.80 -97.95 -50.07
C GLU A 110 -5.61 -98.59 -51.19
N ARG A 111 -6.74 -97.97 -51.59
CA ARG A 111 -7.56 -98.46 -52.71
C ARG A 111 -6.82 -98.38 -54.03
N VAL A 112 -6.06 -97.31 -54.27
CA VAL A 112 -5.22 -97.17 -55.47
C VAL A 112 -4.13 -98.23 -55.48
N ALA A 113 -3.41 -98.43 -54.37
CA ALA A 113 -2.40 -99.46 -54.24
C ALA A 113 -2.97 -100.87 -54.49
N ALA A 114 -4.14 -101.18 -53.93
CA ALA A 114 -4.81 -102.47 -54.17
C ALA A 114 -5.22 -102.67 -55.64
N ARG A 115 -5.67 -101.61 -56.33
CA ARG A 115 -5.98 -101.68 -57.78
C ARG A 115 -4.73 -101.89 -58.61
N VAL A 116 -3.63 -101.21 -58.29
CA VAL A 116 -2.33 -101.39 -58.97
C VAL A 116 -1.85 -102.83 -58.82
N ALA A 117 -1.85 -103.38 -57.60
CA ALA A 117 -1.46 -104.77 -57.34
C ALA A 117 -2.33 -105.79 -58.12
N ASN A 118 -3.64 -105.54 -58.23
CA ASN A 118 -4.53 -106.41 -59.01
C ASN A 118 -4.23 -106.32 -60.52
N CYS A 119 -3.97 -105.12 -61.05
CA CYS A 119 -3.54 -104.93 -62.43
C CYS A 119 -2.23 -105.65 -62.74
N GLU A 120 -1.23 -105.56 -61.87
CA GLU A 120 0.05 -106.28 -62.00
C GLU A 120 -0.15 -107.80 -61.99
N LYS A 121 -1.00 -108.31 -61.09
CA LYS A 121 -1.34 -109.74 -61.03
C LYS A 121 -1.96 -110.21 -62.34
N ARG A 122 -2.98 -109.50 -62.84
CA ARG A 122 -3.65 -109.82 -64.11
C ARG A 122 -2.72 -109.74 -65.32
N LEU A 123 -1.78 -108.80 -65.33
CA LEU A 123 -0.73 -108.73 -66.36
C LEU A 123 0.15 -109.98 -66.31
N SER A 124 0.62 -110.37 -65.12
CA SER A 124 1.44 -111.58 -64.97
C SER A 124 0.69 -112.87 -65.33
N GLU A 125 -0.61 -112.94 -65.08
CA GLU A 125 -1.47 -114.06 -65.47
C GLU A 125 -1.66 -114.09 -66.99
N ALA A 126 -1.93 -112.94 -67.62
CA ALA A 126 -2.04 -112.81 -69.07
C ALA A 126 -0.74 -113.19 -69.80
N GLU A 127 0.42 -112.84 -69.25
CA GLU A 127 1.74 -113.26 -69.76
C GLU A 127 1.91 -114.78 -69.70
N ARG A 128 1.51 -115.42 -68.59
CA ARG A 128 1.54 -116.89 -68.45
C ARG A 128 0.59 -117.57 -69.41
N ASP A 129 -0.62 -117.06 -69.58
CA ASP A 129 -1.62 -117.61 -70.50
C ASP A 129 -1.22 -117.43 -71.97
N ALA A 130 -0.54 -116.33 -72.31
CA ALA A 130 0.04 -116.13 -73.63
C ALA A 130 1.18 -117.13 -73.90
N ALA A 131 2.05 -117.36 -72.92
CA ALA A 131 3.12 -118.35 -73.01
C ALA A 131 2.58 -119.79 -73.11
N GLN A 132 1.49 -120.10 -72.39
CA GLN A 132 0.83 -121.40 -72.46
C GLN A 132 0.11 -121.61 -73.79
N ARG A 133 -0.59 -120.59 -74.31
CA ARG A 133 -1.20 -120.63 -75.66
C ARG A 133 -0.17 -120.79 -76.77
N ALA A 134 1.01 -120.19 -76.65
CA ALA A 134 2.11 -120.40 -77.59
C ALA A 134 2.63 -121.84 -77.55
N ARG A 135 2.71 -122.48 -76.38
CA ARG A 135 3.07 -123.90 -76.24
C ARG A 135 2.00 -124.83 -76.79
N ASP A 136 0.73 -124.55 -76.55
CA ASP A 136 -0.36 -125.39 -77.04
C ASP A 136 -0.60 -125.23 -78.56
N ALA A 137 -0.26 -124.07 -79.13
CA ALA A 137 -0.29 -123.86 -80.58
C ALA A 137 0.76 -124.71 -81.31
N ILE A 138 1.91 -124.97 -80.69
CA ILE A 138 2.95 -125.89 -81.22
C ILE A 138 2.46 -127.35 -81.15
N GLY A 139 1.66 -127.72 -80.14
CA GLY A 139 1.10 -129.07 -80.01
C GLY A 139 -0.06 -129.41 -80.97
N ARG A 140 -0.73 -128.41 -81.56
CA ARG A 140 -1.97 -128.60 -82.34
C ARG A 140 -1.80 -128.67 -83.87
N PHE A 141 -0.57 -128.54 -84.39
CA PHE A 141 -0.30 -128.67 -85.83
C PHE A 141 -0.18 -130.13 -86.33
N GLY A 142 -0.27 -131.14 -85.45
CA GLY A 142 0.06 -132.54 -85.79
C GLY A 142 -1.08 -133.48 -86.18
N ALA A 143 -2.36 -133.10 -86.12
CA ALA A 143 -3.43 -134.05 -86.48
C ALA A 143 -4.73 -133.36 -86.88
N LEU A 144 -4.93 -133.14 -88.18
CA LEU A 144 -6.23 -132.82 -88.76
C LEU A 144 -6.43 -133.54 -90.10
N ALA A 145 -7.17 -134.65 -90.07
CA ALA A 145 -7.86 -135.16 -91.25
C ALA A 145 -8.96 -136.17 -90.86
N SER A 146 -10.05 -135.67 -90.26
CA SER A 146 -11.41 -136.21 -90.46
C SER A 146 -12.35 -135.38 -89.58
N SER A 147 -13.11 -134.47 -90.20
CA SER A 147 -14.36 -133.89 -89.71
C SER A 147 -14.51 -132.43 -90.14
N THR A 148 -14.81 -132.20 -91.41
CA THR A 148 -15.10 -130.86 -91.96
C THR A 148 -16.55 -130.42 -91.70
N GLU A 149 -17.50 -131.35 -91.56
CA GLU A 149 -18.90 -131.04 -91.24
C GLU A 149 -19.20 -130.89 -89.74
N VAL A 150 -18.59 -131.70 -88.87
CA VAL A 150 -18.69 -131.46 -87.41
C VAL A 150 -17.85 -130.23 -87.03
N ARG A 151 -16.79 -129.91 -87.79
CA ARG A 151 -16.09 -128.63 -87.64
C ARG A 151 -16.97 -127.45 -88.02
N ALA A 152 -17.63 -127.44 -89.18
CA ALA A 152 -18.48 -126.32 -89.58
C ALA A 152 -19.68 -126.12 -88.63
N THR A 153 -20.29 -127.19 -88.13
CA THR A 153 -21.37 -127.11 -87.13
C THR A 153 -20.87 -126.74 -85.73
N ARG A 154 -19.69 -127.20 -85.31
CA ARG A 154 -19.04 -126.73 -84.08
C ARG A 154 -18.59 -125.29 -84.18
N GLU A 155 -18.12 -124.84 -85.34
CA GLU A 155 -17.75 -123.46 -85.63
C GLU A 155 -18.99 -122.57 -85.66
N ALA A 156 -20.10 -122.99 -86.29
CA ALA A 156 -21.36 -122.27 -86.26
C ALA A 156 -21.94 -122.19 -84.84
N ASN A 157 -21.92 -123.28 -84.07
CA ASN A 157 -22.34 -123.26 -82.66
C ASN A 157 -21.37 -122.45 -81.79
N ALA A 158 -20.06 -122.46 -82.06
CA ALA A 158 -19.07 -121.63 -81.38
C ALA A 158 -19.22 -120.13 -81.72
N LEU A 159 -19.60 -119.80 -82.95
CA LEU A 159 -19.94 -118.44 -83.35
C LEU A 159 -21.25 -117.99 -82.71
N LYS A 160 -22.23 -118.88 -82.59
CA LYS A 160 -23.49 -118.59 -81.92
C LYS A 160 -23.30 -118.35 -80.43
N THR A 161 -22.57 -119.22 -79.74
CA THR A 161 -22.19 -118.96 -78.34
C THR A 161 -21.32 -117.72 -78.23
N ARG A 162 -20.44 -117.44 -79.20
CA ARG A 162 -19.67 -116.20 -79.21
C ARG A 162 -20.55 -114.97 -79.35
N ILE A 163 -21.56 -115.00 -80.22
CA ILE A 163 -22.55 -113.93 -80.37
C ILE A 163 -23.34 -113.75 -79.07
N GLU A 164 -23.83 -114.84 -78.47
CA GLU A 164 -24.52 -114.80 -77.17
C GLU A 164 -23.62 -114.20 -76.08
N THR A 165 -22.34 -114.59 -76.00
CA THR A 165 -21.39 -113.97 -75.06
C THR A 165 -21.11 -112.49 -75.37
N LEU A 166 -21.05 -112.11 -76.65
CA LEU A 166 -20.84 -110.71 -77.05
C LEU A 166 -22.09 -109.87 -76.76
N GLU A 167 -23.29 -110.44 -76.87
CA GLU A 167 -24.55 -109.78 -76.49
C GLU A 167 -24.63 -109.58 -74.98
N GLU A 168 -24.21 -110.57 -74.19
CA GLU A 168 -24.08 -110.44 -72.73
C GLU A 168 -23.04 -109.38 -72.35
N GLU A 169 -21.86 -109.39 -72.98
CA GLU A 169 -20.82 -108.37 -72.81
C GLU A 169 -21.32 -106.97 -73.23
N LEU A 170 -22.09 -106.86 -74.31
CA LEU A 170 -22.67 -105.58 -74.73
C LEU A 170 -23.73 -105.10 -73.72
N ALA A 171 -24.50 -106.02 -73.15
CA ALA A 171 -25.47 -105.71 -72.10
C ALA A 171 -24.79 -105.29 -70.80
N THR A 172 -23.65 -105.88 -70.40
CA THR A 172 -22.88 -105.44 -69.24
C THR A 172 -22.26 -104.06 -69.49
N VAL A 173 -21.63 -103.83 -70.65
CA VAL A 173 -21.08 -102.53 -71.03
C VAL A 173 -22.17 -101.45 -71.06
N ASN A 174 -23.37 -101.75 -71.55
CA ASN A 174 -24.48 -100.79 -71.53
C ASN A 174 -24.94 -100.44 -70.11
N ARG A 175 -24.98 -101.41 -69.19
CA ARG A 175 -25.28 -101.14 -67.77
C ARG A 175 -24.18 -100.32 -67.10
N GLU A 176 -22.91 -100.65 -67.36
CA GLU A 176 -21.76 -99.90 -66.86
C GLU A 176 -21.75 -98.46 -67.38
N ARG A 177 -22.05 -98.25 -68.67
CA ARG A 177 -22.20 -96.92 -69.25
C ARG A 177 -23.33 -96.14 -68.58
N SER A 178 -24.49 -96.77 -68.35
CA SER A 178 -25.60 -96.14 -67.63
C SER A 178 -25.20 -95.71 -66.22
N ASN A 179 -24.55 -96.60 -65.47
CA ASN A 179 -24.07 -96.32 -64.12
C ASN A 179 -23.02 -95.19 -64.12
N ALA A 180 -22.09 -95.19 -65.08
CA ALA A 180 -21.10 -94.13 -65.24
C ALA A 180 -21.74 -92.78 -65.58
N THR A 181 -22.75 -92.76 -66.46
CA THR A 181 -23.50 -91.53 -66.75
C THR A 181 -24.25 -91.02 -65.52
N HIS A 182 -24.86 -91.90 -64.73
CA HIS A 182 -25.53 -91.51 -63.50
C HIS A 182 -24.55 -90.96 -62.46
N ALA A 183 -23.40 -91.64 -62.25
CA ALA A 183 -22.33 -91.17 -61.38
C ALA A 183 -21.78 -89.80 -61.81
N ALA A 184 -21.59 -89.57 -63.11
CA ALA A 184 -21.17 -88.26 -63.64
C ALA A 184 -22.22 -87.17 -63.38
N THR A 185 -23.51 -87.48 -63.49
CA THR A 185 -24.57 -86.49 -63.17
C THR A 185 -24.65 -86.16 -61.68
N MET A 186 -24.39 -87.13 -60.80
CA MET A 186 -24.33 -86.91 -59.36
C MET A 186 -23.12 -86.06 -58.98
N ALA A 187 -21.92 -86.42 -59.48
CA ALA A 187 -20.71 -85.65 -59.24
C ALA A 187 -20.83 -84.20 -59.74
N LYS A 188 -21.53 -83.97 -60.86
CA LYS A 188 -21.82 -82.62 -61.34
C LYS A 188 -22.72 -81.84 -60.38
N ARG A 189 -23.78 -82.45 -59.85
CA ARG A 189 -24.63 -81.80 -58.83
C ARG A 189 -23.85 -81.46 -57.57
N ASP A 190 -23.04 -82.39 -57.08
CA ASP A 190 -22.21 -82.17 -55.89
C ASP A 190 -21.22 -81.01 -56.10
N MET A 191 -20.64 -80.90 -57.31
CA MET A 191 -19.79 -79.75 -57.68
C MET A 191 -20.57 -78.44 -57.73
N ASP A 192 -21.76 -78.42 -58.32
CA ASP A 192 -22.59 -77.22 -58.40
C ASP A 192 -23.01 -76.75 -56.97
N GLU A 193 -23.33 -77.70 -56.08
CA GLU A 193 -23.64 -77.40 -54.67
C GLU A 193 -22.42 -76.87 -53.90
N ALA A 194 -21.25 -77.48 -54.10
CA ALA A 194 -20.00 -77.00 -53.50
C ALA A 194 -19.65 -75.58 -54.00
N MET A 195 -19.85 -75.28 -55.29
CA MET A 195 -19.65 -73.93 -55.83
C MET A 195 -20.58 -72.91 -55.17
N GLY A 196 -21.85 -73.26 -54.95
CA GLY A 196 -22.79 -72.40 -54.22
C GLY A 196 -22.34 -72.11 -52.78
N GLN A 197 -21.78 -73.11 -52.07
CA GLN A 197 -21.21 -72.91 -50.74
C GLN A 197 -19.96 -72.02 -50.76
N PHE A 198 -19.09 -72.16 -51.76
CA PHE A 198 -17.93 -71.27 -51.90
C PHE A 198 -18.33 -69.82 -52.16
N GLU A 199 -19.40 -69.60 -52.93
CA GLU A 199 -19.94 -68.26 -53.15
C GLU A 199 -20.54 -67.67 -51.87
N SER A 200 -21.24 -68.47 -51.06
CA SER A 200 -21.75 -68.00 -49.76
C SER A 200 -20.61 -67.65 -48.79
N PHE A 201 -19.59 -68.51 -48.67
CA PHE A 201 -18.42 -68.21 -47.84
C PHE A 201 -17.67 -66.97 -48.34
N ARG A 202 -17.57 -66.76 -49.65
CA ARG A 202 -16.94 -65.55 -50.20
C ARG A 202 -17.73 -64.29 -49.82
N ALA A 203 -19.06 -64.35 -49.85
CA ALA A 203 -19.92 -63.24 -49.43
C ALA A 203 -19.81 -62.96 -47.93
N GLU A 204 -19.80 -64.00 -47.09
CA GLU A 204 -19.58 -63.87 -45.64
C GLU A 204 -18.20 -63.27 -45.32
N LEU A 205 -17.15 -63.67 -46.04
CA LEU A 205 -15.80 -63.17 -45.85
C LEU A 205 -15.67 -61.69 -46.26
N ALA A 206 -16.39 -61.26 -47.31
CA ALA A 206 -16.49 -59.85 -47.68
C ALA A 206 -17.20 -59.03 -46.58
N SER A 207 -18.35 -59.50 -46.10
CA SER A 207 -19.09 -58.87 -45.01
C SER A 207 -18.24 -58.75 -43.73
N ALA A 208 -17.52 -59.81 -43.36
CA ALA A 208 -16.63 -59.79 -42.20
C ALA A 208 -15.51 -58.75 -42.35
N ARG A 209 -14.93 -58.58 -43.55
CA ARG A 209 -13.93 -57.55 -43.81
C ARG A 209 -14.50 -56.14 -43.65
N ASP A 210 -15.70 -55.89 -44.15
CA ASP A 210 -16.34 -54.58 -44.02
C ASP A 210 -16.60 -54.24 -42.54
N VAL A 211 -17.03 -55.23 -41.74
CA VAL A 211 -17.20 -55.07 -40.29
C VAL A 211 -15.88 -54.79 -39.59
N ILE A 212 -14.79 -55.48 -39.95
CA ILE A 212 -13.45 -55.24 -39.39
C ILE A 212 -13.00 -53.82 -39.72
N HIS A 213 -13.14 -53.37 -40.97
CA HIS A 213 -12.76 -52.01 -41.36
C HIS A 213 -13.56 -50.94 -40.60
N ALA A 214 -14.88 -51.11 -40.46
CA ALA A 214 -15.70 -50.20 -39.67
C ALA A 214 -15.27 -50.17 -38.18
N ARG A 215 -14.86 -51.32 -37.62
CA ARG A 215 -14.35 -51.39 -36.25
C ARG A 215 -12.99 -50.73 -36.09
N ASP A 216 -12.09 -50.91 -37.07
CA ASP A 216 -10.78 -50.24 -37.06
C ASP A 216 -10.91 -48.72 -37.16
N GLU A 217 -11.85 -48.21 -37.95
CA GLU A 217 -12.16 -46.79 -38.01
C GLU A 217 -12.70 -46.27 -36.67
N ALA A 218 -13.64 -46.98 -36.05
CA ALA A 218 -14.17 -46.65 -34.72
C ALA A 218 -13.09 -46.72 -33.62
N LEU A 219 -12.16 -47.68 -33.70
CA LEU A 219 -11.01 -47.74 -32.80
C LEU A 219 -10.05 -46.57 -33.04
N ALA A 220 -9.87 -46.13 -34.29
CA ALA A 220 -9.06 -44.98 -34.60
C ALA A 220 -9.69 -43.67 -34.07
N THR A 221 -11.01 -43.50 -34.16
CA THR A 221 -11.72 -42.32 -33.62
C THR A 221 -11.64 -42.27 -32.10
N THR A 222 -11.98 -43.37 -31.42
CA THR A 222 -11.89 -43.46 -29.95
C THR A 222 -10.47 -43.23 -29.43
N ARG A 223 -9.43 -43.71 -30.13
CA ARG A 223 -8.03 -43.39 -29.79
C ARG A 223 -7.69 -41.90 -29.96
N ARG A 224 -8.29 -41.19 -30.92
CA ARG A 224 -8.09 -39.73 -31.06
C ARG A 224 -8.80 -38.98 -29.94
N GLU A 225 -10.02 -39.36 -29.63
CA GLU A 225 -10.80 -38.79 -28.52
C GLU A 225 -10.11 -39.00 -27.18
N LEU A 226 -9.58 -40.20 -26.92
CA LEU A 226 -8.82 -40.50 -25.71
C LEU A 226 -7.62 -39.56 -25.55
N ARG A 227 -6.82 -39.36 -26.62
CA ARG A 227 -5.67 -38.43 -26.58
C ARG A 227 -6.11 -36.99 -26.34
N ALA A 228 -7.23 -36.56 -26.92
CA ALA A 228 -7.77 -35.23 -26.68
C ALA A 228 -8.20 -35.04 -25.22
N ILE A 229 -8.85 -36.05 -24.63
CA ILE A 229 -9.23 -36.05 -23.21
C ILE A 229 -7.99 -36.04 -22.30
N GLU A 230 -6.95 -36.83 -22.64
CA GLU A 230 -5.69 -36.84 -21.89
C GLU A 230 -4.99 -35.48 -21.92
N SER A 231 -4.92 -34.83 -23.08
CA SER A 231 -4.41 -33.46 -23.21
C SER A 231 -5.20 -32.47 -22.35
N ALA A 232 -6.54 -32.51 -22.43
CA ALA A 232 -7.40 -31.62 -21.65
C ALA A 232 -7.25 -31.85 -20.13
N ARG A 233 -7.06 -33.11 -19.70
CA ARG A 233 -6.77 -33.45 -18.30
C ARG A 233 -5.42 -32.86 -17.85
N ASP A 234 -4.39 -32.95 -18.68
CA ASP A 234 -3.07 -32.44 -18.33
C ASP A 234 -3.05 -30.90 -18.28
N ASP A 235 -3.80 -30.23 -19.17
CA ASP A 235 -4.06 -28.78 -19.09
C ASP A 235 -4.81 -28.40 -17.82
N ALA A 236 -5.83 -29.17 -17.44
CA ALA A 236 -6.58 -28.95 -16.19
C ALA A 236 -5.68 -29.11 -14.96
N ARG A 237 -4.77 -30.10 -14.95
CA ARG A 237 -3.77 -30.27 -13.88
C ARG A 237 -2.80 -29.09 -13.80
N ALA A 238 -2.33 -28.59 -14.94
CA ALA A 238 -1.46 -27.42 -14.98
C ALA A 238 -2.18 -26.17 -14.43
N ASN A 239 -3.47 -25.99 -14.75
CA ASN A 239 -4.28 -24.90 -14.20
C ASN A 239 -4.51 -25.04 -12.70
N LEU A 240 -4.78 -26.25 -12.20
CA LEU A 240 -4.93 -26.51 -10.77
C LEU A 240 -3.64 -26.16 -10.01
N ASN A 241 -2.47 -26.56 -10.53
CA ASN A 241 -1.19 -26.21 -9.91
C ASN A 241 -0.96 -24.68 -9.86
N ARG A 242 -1.33 -23.95 -10.92
CA ARG A 242 -1.26 -22.48 -10.92
C ARG A 242 -2.17 -21.88 -9.85
N LEU A 243 -3.41 -22.37 -9.74
CA LEU A 243 -4.36 -21.93 -8.74
C LEU A 243 -3.85 -22.20 -7.31
N GLU A 244 -3.26 -23.36 -7.07
CA GLU A 244 -2.66 -23.66 -5.76
C GLU A 244 -1.51 -22.70 -5.42
N ILE A 245 -0.66 -22.33 -6.39
CA ILE A 245 0.42 -21.36 -6.18
C ILE A 245 -0.19 -19.99 -5.82
N THR A 246 -1.20 -19.53 -6.57
CA THR A 246 -1.88 -18.27 -6.27
C THR A 246 -2.57 -18.30 -4.91
N ASN A 247 -3.12 -19.43 -4.50
CA ASN A 247 -3.79 -19.55 -3.21
C ASN A 247 -2.78 -19.47 -2.06
N ARG A 248 -1.60 -20.12 -2.18
CA ARG A 248 -0.50 -19.98 -1.21
C ARG A 248 0.01 -18.54 -1.12
N ASP A 249 0.11 -17.82 -2.23
CA ASP A 249 0.48 -16.39 -2.22
C ASP A 249 -0.57 -15.53 -1.49
N LEU A 250 -1.85 -15.78 -1.74
CA LEU A 250 -2.95 -15.12 -1.04
C LEU A 250 -2.96 -15.43 0.45
N GLU A 251 -2.72 -16.68 0.85
CA GLU A 251 -2.56 -17.06 2.27
C GLU A 251 -1.44 -16.26 2.95
N MET A 252 -0.27 -16.14 2.30
CA MET A 252 0.84 -15.35 2.81
C MET A 252 0.48 -13.85 2.94
N LYS A 253 -0.22 -13.30 1.94
CA LYS A 253 -0.71 -11.90 1.97
C LYS A 253 -1.71 -11.69 3.11
N VAL A 254 -2.63 -12.63 3.34
CA VAL A 254 -3.59 -12.58 4.44
C VAL A 254 -2.88 -12.60 5.78
N SER A 255 -1.91 -13.52 5.99
CA SER A 255 -1.13 -13.55 7.24
C SER A 255 -0.36 -12.24 7.47
N SER A 256 0.20 -11.63 6.42
CA SER A 256 0.87 -10.33 6.53
C SER A 256 -0.11 -9.21 6.92
N LEU A 257 -1.33 -9.21 6.36
CA LEU A 257 -2.36 -8.24 6.74
C LEU A 257 -2.84 -8.42 8.18
N GLU A 258 -2.94 -9.66 8.65
CA GLU A 258 -3.28 -9.97 10.06
C GLU A 258 -2.22 -9.43 11.02
N GLU A 259 -0.93 -9.54 10.68
CA GLU A 259 0.16 -8.95 11.46
C GLU A 259 0.04 -7.42 11.53
N VAL A 260 -0.15 -6.76 10.38
CA VAL A 260 -0.35 -5.30 10.30
C VAL A 260 -1.58 -4.86 11.10
N LEU A 261 -2.69 -5.61 11.05
CA LEU A 261 -3.88 -5.33 11.85
C LEU A 261 -3.61 -5.48 13.36
N GLY A 262 -2.80 -6.46 13.77
CA GLY A 262 -2.31 -6.60 15.13
C GLY A 262 -1.56 -5.35 15.60
N ASP A 263 -0.67 -4.84 14.76
CA ASP A 263 0.09 -3.60 15.01
C ASP A 263 -0.82 -2.37 15.09
N VAL A 264 -1.81 -2.24 14.19
CA VAL A 264 -2.80 -1.15 14.23
C VAL A 264 -3.61 -1.22 15.54
N GLY A 265 -3.97 -2.42 15.99
CA GLY A 265 -4.58 -2.63 17.30
C GLY A 265 -3.69 -2.15 18.46
N GLY A 266 -2.38 -2.42 18.37
CA GLY A 266 -1.37 -1.88 19.29
C GLY A 266 -1.29 -0.36 19.28
N HIS A 267 -1.19 0.25 18.11
CA HIS A 267 -1.17 1.71 17.94
C HIS A 267 -2.44 2.37 18.48
N LYS A 268 -3.62 1.78 18.26
CA LYS A 268 -4.88 2.28 18.80
C LYS A 268 -4.86 2.31 20.34
N ARG A 269 -4.33 1.27 20.99
CA ARG A 269 -4.13 1.26 22.45
C ARG A 269 -3.17 2.36 22.90
N SER A 270 -2.04 2.52 22.23
CA SER A 270 -1.07 3.58 22.51
C SER A 270 -1.67 4.99 22.37
N VAL A 271 -2.45 5.24 21.32
CA VAL A 271 -3.16 6.51 21.10
C VAL A 271 -4.19 6.76 22.20
N MET A 272 -4.93 5.73 22.65
CA MET A 272 -5.87 5.87 23.77
C MET A 272 -5.15 6.25 25.07
N ILE A 273 -4.01 5.63 25.37
CA ILE A 273 -3.18 5.96 26.54
C ILE A 273 -2.68 7.41 26.45
N LEU A 274 -2.15 7.82 25.29
CA LEU A 274 -1.71 9.19 25.07
C LEU A 274 -2.85 10.19 25.22
N ARG A 275 -4.05 9.88 24.69
CA ARG A 275 -5.23 10.72 24.82
C ARG A 275 -5.64 10.89 26.28
N ALA A 276 -5.65 9.81 27.06
CA ALA A 276 -5.90 9.85 28.50
C ALA A 276 -4.86 10.72 29.25
N ARG A 277 -3.58 10.60 28.88
CA ARG A 277 -2.50 11.44 29.44
C ARG A 277 -2.67 12.91 29.10
N VAL A 278 -3.04 13.25 27.86
CA VAL A 278 -3.32 14.62 27.45
C VAL A 278 -4.50 15.20 28.23
N THR A 279 -5.57 14.43 28.44
CA THR A 279 -6.70 14.88 29.27
C THR A 279 -6.29 15.15 30.72
N HIS A 280 -5.43 14.30 31.29
CA HIS A 280 -4.90 14.50 32.64
C HIS A 280 -4.04 15.77 32.73
N LEU A 281 -3.07 15.94 31.83
CA LEU A 281 -2.20 17.12 31.78
C LEU A 281 -3.01 18.41 31.56
N THR A 282 -4.06 18.35 30.76
CA THR A 282 -4.95 19.51 30.55
C THR A 282 -5.67 19.89 31.85
N ALA A 283 -6.13 18.91 32.63
CA ALA A 283 -6.73 19.14 33.93
C ALA A 283 -5.72 19.69 34.95
N GLU A 284 -4.49 19.18 34.96
CA GLU A 284 -3.40 19.69 35.81
C GLU A 284 -3.03 21.14 35.47
N ILE A 285 -2.93 21.48 34.19
CA ILE A 285 -2.69 22.85 33.73
C ILE A 285 -3.82 23.77 34.19
N GLN A 286 -5.08 23.32 34.11
CA GLN A 286 -6.22 24.10 34.55
C GLN A 286 -6.20 24.34 36.07
N SER A 287 -5.89 23.30 36.86
CA SER A 287 -5.69 23.41 38.31
C SER A 287 -4.55 24.38 38.66
N ALA A 288 -3.42 24.30 37.95
CA ALA A 288 -2.29 25.20 38.14
C ALA A 288 -2.65 26.66 37.82
N LYS A 289 -3.47 26.91 36.80
CA LYS A 289 -3.98 28.25 36.47
C LYS A 289 -4.88 28.80 37.57
N GLU A 290 -5.75 27.96 38.15
CA GLU A 290 -6.62 28.34 39.27
C GLU A 290 -5.78 28.69 40.51
N LEU A 291 -4.79 27.86 40.86
CA LEU A 291 -3.86 28.15 41.96
C LEU A 291 -3.06 29.45 41.74
N ALA A 292 -2.62 29.71 40.51
CA ALA A 292 -1.92 30.95 40.18
C ALA A 292 -2.82 32.18 40.26
N ALA A 293 -4.09 32.06 39.82
CA ALA A 293 -5.07 33.13 39.96
C ALA A 293 -5.36 33.45 41.44
N ASP A 294 -5.51 32.41 42.27
CA ASP A 294 -5.71 32.56 43.71
C ASP A 294 -4.51 33.19 44.40
N ALA A 295 -3.28 32.80 44.01
CA ALA A 295 -2.06 33.41 44.53
C ALA A 295 -1.95 34.89 44.13
N LYS A 296 -2.28 35.22 42.88
CA LYS A 296 -2.31 36.62 42.41
C LYS A 296 -3.34 37.45 43.16
N ALA A 297 -4.54 36.90 43.40
CA ALA A 297 -5.58 37.59 44.16
C ALA A 297 -5.14 37.84 45.61
N ARG A 298 -4.51 36.85 46.26
CA ARG A 298 -3.91 37.00 47.60
C ARG A 298 -2.87 38.12 47.62
N PHE A 299 -1.93 38.11 46.67
CA PHE A 299 -0.89 39.14 46.58
C PHE A 299 -1.48 40.55 46.37
N ILE A 300 -2.49 40.70 45.51
CA ILE A 300 -3.17 41.99 45.30
C ILE A 300 -3.82 42.48 46.60
N ASN A 301 -4.48 41.60 47.33
CA ASN A 301 -5.11 41.94 48.60
C ASN A 301 -4.08 42.33 49.67
N GLU A 302 -2.99 41.58 49.79
CA GLU A 302 -1.88 41.89 50.71
C GLU A 302 -1.22 43.23 50.37
N LEU A 303 -0.97 43.50 49.08
CA LEU A 303 -0.41 44.76 48.62
C LEU A 303 -1.38 45.94 48.88
N GLY A 304 -2.68 45.72 48.69
CA GLY A 304 -3.72 46.69 49.04
C GLY A 304 -3.75 46.99 50.54
N ALA A 305 -3.68 45.95 51.38
CA ALA A 305 -3.59 46.10 52.83
C ALA A 305 -2.32 46.84 53.27
N LEU A 306 -1.17 46.53 52.67
CA LEU A 306 0.10 47.20 52.94
C LEU A 306 0.05 48.69 52.55
N LYS A 307 -0.53 49.02 51.39
CA LYS A 307 -0.73 50.42 50.95
C LYS A 307 -1.62 51.18 51.93
N ALA A 308 -2.73 50.57 52.36
CA ALA A 308 -3.64 51.18 53.33
C ALA A 308 -2.92 51.42 54.68
N GLN A 309 -2.15 50.44 55.15
CA GLN A 309 -1.35 50.57 56.38
C GLN A 309 -0.32 51.69 56.25
N CYS A 310 0.43 51.74 55.15
CA CYS A 310 1.42 52.80 54.92
C CYS A 310 0.78 54.20 54.87
N ALA A 311 -0.38 54.34 54.23
CA ALA A 311 -1.12 55.59 54.22
C ALA A 311 -1.57 56.01 55.63
N GLN A 312 -2.05 55.06 56.43
CA GLN A 312 -2.45 55.29 57.82
C GLN A 312 -1.25 55.68 58.71
N ASP A 313 -0.10 55.02 58.53
CA ASP A 313 1.13 55.33 59.26
C ASP A 313 1.66 56.72 58.87
N MET A 314 1.65 57.08 57.58
CA MET A 314 1.99 58.43 57.12
C MET A 314 1.05 59.50 57.69
N GLN A 315 -0.26 59.27 57.67
CA GLN A 315 -1.24 60.19 58.27
C GLN A 315 -1.00 60.34 59.77
N SER A 316 -0.73 59.24 60.47
CA SER A 316 -0.41 59.26 61.90
C SER A 316 0.88 60.03 62.19
N ALA A 317 1.91 59.87 61.36
CA ALA A 317 3.17 60.61 61.48
C ALA A 317 2.98 62.11 61.18
N LEU A 318 2.24 62.46 60.13
CA LEU A 318 1.87 63.84 59.82
C LEU A 318 1.09 64.47 60.97
N HIS A 319 0.11 63.77 61.55
CA HIS A 319 -0.63 64.29 62.68
C HIS A 319 0.26 64.52 63.92
N ARG A 320 1.18 63.60 64.22
CA ARG A 320 2.15 63.78 65.32
C ARG A 320 3.08 64.97 65.08
N THR A 321 3.60 65.13 63.86
CA THR A 321 4.46 66.28 63.52
C THR A 321 3.71 67.60 63.55
N GLU A 322 2.48 67.63 63.03
CA GLU A 322 1.59 68.80 63.09
C GLU A 322 1.31 69.19 64.54
N GLN A 323 0.96 68.23 65.42
CA GLN A 323 0.78 68.49 66.85
C GLN A 323 2.05 69.04 67.49
N HIS A 324 3.21 68.44 67.23
CA HIS A 324 4.49 68.91 67.75
C HIS A 324 4.79 70.37 67.35
N TYR A 325 4.57 70.73 66.08
CA TYR A 325 4.77 72.11 65.61
C TYR A 325 3.73 73.08 66.18
N LYS A 326 2.46 72.67 66.33
CA LYS A 326 1.44 73.47 67.02
C LYS A 326 1.81 73.75 68.47
N SER A 327 2.28 72.74 69.21
CA SER A 327 2.75 72.91 70.59
C SER A 327 3.97 73.85 70.68
N ARG A 328 4.93 73.72 69.76
CA ARG A 328 6.09 74.63 69.69
C ARG A 328 5.70 76.07 69.35
N LEU A 329 4.77 76.27 68.42
CA LEU A 329 4.28 77.59 68.05
C LEU A 329 3.55 78.25 69.22
N HIS A 330 2.69 77.50 69.93
CA HIS A 330 2.03 77.99 71.13
C HIS A 330 3.04 78.43 72.20
N ALA A 331 4.01 77.59 72.54
CA ALA A 331 5.04 77.92 73.53
C ALA A 331 5.88 79.16 73.13
N SER A 332 6.24 79.28 71.84
CA SER A 332 6.96 80.46 71.33
C SER A 332 6.11 81.72 71.37
N SER A 333 4.83 81.62 71.00
CA SER A 333 3.90 82.77 71.02
C SER A 333 3.62 83.25 72.44
N GLU A 334 3.51 82.34 73.42
CA GLU A 334 3.39 82.69 74.83
C GLU A 334 4.65 83.38 75.36
N GLY A 335 5.84 82.90 74.98
CA GLY A 335 7.12 83.52 75.34
C GLY A 335 7.24 84.96 74.82
N VAL A 336 6.95 85.17 73.53
CA VAL A 336 7.00 86.51 72.89
C VAL A 336 5.92 87.44 73.47
N VAL A 337 4.70 86.93 73.73
CA VAL A 337 3.64 87.73 74.37
C VAL A 337 4.00 88.10 75.80
N ALA A 338 4.69 87.23 76.55
CA ALA A 338 5.15 87.53 77.90
C ALA A 338 6.26 88.60 77.92
N GLU A 339 7.18 88.57 76.96
CA GLU A 339 8.23 89.60 76.81
C GLU A 339 7.63 90.96 76.42
N LEU A 340 6.76 91.01 75.41
CA LEU A 340 6.07 92.23 75.01
C LEU A 340 5.25 92.83 76.16
N ARG A 341 4.62 91.98 76.99
CA ARG A 341 3.90 92.44 78.18
C ARG A 341 4.84 93.08 79.21
N ARG A 342 6.06 92.58 79.40
CA ARG A 342 7.03 93.24 80.29
C ARG A 342 7.50 94.56 79.73
N GLU A 343 7.84 94.61 78.44
CA GLU A 343 8.25 95.85 77.78
C GLU A 343 7.16 96.93 77.85
N VAL A 344 5.89 96.57 77.68
CA VAL A 344 4.77 97.50 77.86
C VAL A 344 4.72 98.03 79.29
N VAL A 345 4.87 97.17 80.31
CA VAL A 345 4.89 97.60 81.71
C VAL A 345 6.08 98.51 82.02
N ASP A 346 7.25 98.22 81.48
CA ASP A 346 8.45 99.03 81.65
C ASP A 346 8.28 100.41 81.00
N LEU A 347 7.74 100.46 79.77
CA LEU A 347 7.41 101.70 79.07
C LEU A 347 6.34 102.51 79.80
N GLU A 348 5.32 101.87 80.36
CA GLU A 348 4.33 102.54 81.22
C GLU A 348 4.99 103.14 82.47
N GLY A 349 5.96 102.44 83.06
CA GLY A 349 6.77 102.93 84.18
C GLY A 349 7.65 104.13 83.80
N GLU A 350 8.25 104.11 82.61
CA GLU A 350 9.01 105.23 82.05
C GLU A 350 8.12 106.44 81.77
N ILE A 351 6.94 106.23 81.18
CA ILE A 351 5.94 107.29 80.96
C ILE A 351 5.50 107.90 82.30
N ALA A 352 5.30 107.09 83.35
CA ALA A 352 4.95 107.60 84.67
C ALA A 352 6.11 108.39 85.33
N LYS A 353 7.37 107.98 85.10
CA LYS A 353 8.56 108.74 85.52
C LYS A 353 8.68 110.05 84.74
N LEU A 354 8.47 110.02 83.43
CA LEU A 354 8.43 111.21 82.54
C LEU A 354 7.33 112.18 82.97
N LYS A 355 6.12 111.71 83.29
CA LYS A 355 5.06 112.57 83.81
C LYS A 355 5.42 113.21 85.16
N ARG A 356 6.10 112.49 86.05
CA ARG A 356 6.56 113.04 87.36
C ARG A 356 7.72 114.01 87.23
N THR A 357 8.62 113.81 86.26
CA THR A 357 9.72 114.72 85.97
C THR A 357 9.20 115.97 85.27
N HIS A 358 8.35 115.82 84.27
CA HIS A 358 7.75 116.94 83.55
C HIS A 358 6.77 117.76 84.41
N ALA A 359 6.07 117.13 85.39
CA ALA A 359 5.29 117.87 86.39
C ALA A 359 6.16 118.70 87.35
N ARG A 360 7.34 118.19 87.73
CA ARG A 360 8.33 118.97 88.50
C ARG A 360 8.97 120.07 87.67
N GLU A 361 9.33 119.77 86.42
CA GLU A 361 9.90 120.74 85.49
C GLU A 361 8.89 121.84 85.14
N LEU A 362 7.58 121.56 85.10
CA LEU A 362 6.52 122.57 84.94
C LEU A 362 6.30 123.41 86.20
N GLU A 363 6.43 122.84 87.41
CA GLU A 363 6.39 123.60 88.68
C GLU A 363 7.62 124.51 88.83
N ASP A 364 8.81 124.01 88.46
CA ASP A 364 10.06 124.79 88.42
C ASP A 364 10.06 125.83 87.27
N ALA A 365 9.41 125.54 86.14
CA ALA A 365 9.22 126.48 85.03
C ALA A 365 8.21 127.59 85.35
N LEU A 366 7.13 127.33 86.10
CA LEU A 366 6.16 128.34 86.55
C LEU A 366 6.73 129.28 87.63
N ALA A 367 7.69 128.79 88.43
CA ALA A 367 8.44 129.60 89.39
C ALA A 367 9.52 130.47 88.71
N SER A 368 10.13 129.98 87.62
CA SER A 368 11.14 130.72 86.84
C SER A 368 10.57 131.63 85.75
N GLU A 369 9.38 131.37 85.19
CA GLU A 369 8.68 132.26 84.25
C GLU A 369 8.17 133.57 84.89
N ARG A 370 7.92 133.61 86.22
CA ARG A 370 7.58 134.87 86.92
C ARG A 370 8.78 135.80 87.14
N GLN A 371 10.01 135.30 86.94
CA GLN A 371 11.25 136.05 87.16
C GLN A 371 12.02 136.33 85.84
N ALA A 372 11.52 135.85 84.70
CA ALA A 372 12.17 135.93 83.39
C ALA A 372 11.31 136.57 82.28
N VAL A 373 10.36 137.45 82.62
CA VAL A 373 9.68 138.39 81.68
C VAL A 373 10.47 139.70 81.50
N ALA A 374 11.69 139.79 82.03
CA ALA A 374 12.48 141.02 82.10
C ALA A 374 13.67 141.13 81.13
N SER A 375 13.90 140.20 80.20
CA SER A 375 14.92 140.45 79.16
C SER A 375 14.79 139.52 77.97
N ALA A 376 14.59 140.17 76.83
CA ALA A 376 14.40 139.59 75.52
C ALA A 376 15.69 138.98 74.91
N SER A 377 15.43 138.18 73.88
CA SER A 377 16.05 138.26 72.54
C SER A 377 17.15 137.25 72.15
N GLU A 378 16.99 136.81 70.90
CA GLU A 378 17.95 136.20 69.96
C GLU A 378 18.21 134.68 70.10
N SER A 379 17.65 133.84 69.22
CA SER A 379 18.01 133.61 67.80
C SER A 379 19.13 132.56 67.63
N SER A 380 19.00 131.79 66.54
CA SER A 380 20.09 131.15 65.80
C SER A 380 20.54 129.76 66.33
N ILE A 381 20.69 128.68 65.55
CA ILE A 381 20.57 128.43 64.11
C ILE A 381 20.89 126.93 63.84
N ARG A 382 20.33 126.37 62.76
CA ARG A 382 20.78 125.18 61.97
C ARG A 382 20.76 123.81 62.70
N SER A 383 20.40 122.69 62.08
CA SER A 383 20.75 122.18 60.74
C SER A 383 19.76 121.05 60.41
N SER A 384 19.13 121.00 59.22
CA SER A 384 19.67 120.33 58.01
C SER A 384 20.14 118.90 58.33
N THR A 385 19.62 117.81 57.77
CA THR A 385 19.01 117.55 56.46
C THR A 385 18.59 116.07 56.56
N GLN A 386 17.33 115.73 56.31
CA GLN A 386 16.84 115.38 54.98
C GLN A 386 17.12 113.91 54.60
N ARG A 387 16.02 113.16 54.53
CA ARG A 387 15.74 112.03 53.61
C ARG A 387 16.63 110.79 53.69
N THR A 388 16.17 109.77 54.42
CA THR A 388 16.39 108.35 54.06
C THR A 388 15.30 107.43 54.64
N ILE A 389 14.01 107.68 54.37
CA ILE A 389 12.94 106.71 54.74
C ILE A 389 11.97 106.41 53.59
N GLU A 390 12.04 107.13 52.47
CA GLU A 390 11.19 106.87 51.30
C GLU A 390 11.86 106.04 50.20
N ALA A 391 13.07 105.52 50.43
CA ALA A 391 13.80 104.66 49.48
C ALA A 391 13.71 103.14 49.80
N GLU A 392 13.23 102.73 50.98
CA GLU A 392 13.27 101.32 51.39
C GLU A 392 11.96 100.55 51.15
N LYS A 393 10.83 101.23 50.93
CA LYS A 393 9.54 100.56 50.64
C LYS A 393 9.38 100.05 49.20
N ALA A 394 10.20 100.50 48.25
CA ALA A 394 10.18 100.01 46.87
C ALA A 394 11.06 98.76 46.63
N LYS A 395 11.92 98.38 47.59
CA LYS A 395 12.85 97.26 47.46
C LYS A 395 12.25 95.90 47.84
N ALA A 396 11.24 95.88 48.72
CA ALA A 396 10.64 94.64 49.23
C ALA A 396 9.60 94.00 48.26
N VAL A 397 8.95 94.77 47.40
CA VAL A 397 7.93 94.27 46.44
C VAL A 397 8.58 93.68 45.17
N ALA A 398 9.75 94.17 44.77
CA ALA A 398 10.56 93.58 43.69
C ALA A 398 11.26 92.26 44.11
N GLU A 399 11.47 92.04 45.41
CA GLU A 399 12.21 90.87 45.92
C GLU A 399 11.33 89.61 46.09
N LEU A 400 10.01 89.75 46.18
CA LEU A 400 9.07 88.62 46.26
C LEU A 400 8.64 88.11 44.87
N SER A 401 8.43 89.02 43.91
CA SER A 401 8.18 88.67 42.51
C SER A 401 9.41 88.06 41.81
N ALA A 402 10.62 88.45 42.22
CA ALA A 402 11.87 87.82 41.77
C ALA A 402 12.12 86.42 42.36
N ARG A 403 11.60 86.12 43.56
CA ARG A 403 11.74 84.80 44.21
C ARG A 403 10.82 83.75 43.58
N GLU A 404 9.57 84.08 43.29
CA GLU A 404 8.63 83.18 42.61
C GLU A 404 8.97 82.92 41.12
N ALA A 405 9.65 83.89 40.47
CA ALA A 405 10.21 83.70 39.14
C ALA A 405 11.49 82.84 39.18
N ARG A 406 12.30 82.93 40.25
CA ARG A 406 13.48 82.09 40.46
C ARG A 406 13.14 80.64 40.77
N GLU A 407 12.13 80.35 41.61
CA GLU A 407 11.74 78.96 41.90
C GLU A 407 11.19 78.22 40.66
N ARG A 408 10.43 78.89 39.79
CA ARG A 408 9.96 78.31 38.52
C ARG A 408 11.09 78.12 37.51
N LEU A 409 12.07 79.01 37.51
CA LEU A 409 13.29 78.87 36.71
C LEU A 409 14.17 77.74 37.27
N GLU A 410 14.25 77.57 38.59
CA GLU A 410 15.04 76.55 39.28
C GLU A 410 14.45 75.14 39.14
N SER A 411 13.12 75.00 39.11
CA SER A 411 12.48 73.72 38.76
C SER A 411 12.70 73.37 37.28
N SER A 412 12.59 74.35 36.39
CA SER A 412 12.88 74.17 34.96
C SER A 412 14.36 73.90 34.68
N VAL A 413 15.28 74.45 35.49
CA VAL A 413 16.71 74.18 35.43
C VAL A 413 17.02 72.78 35.94
N LYS A 414 16.39 72.33 37.04
CA LYS A 414 16.54 70.94 37.53
C LYS A 414 16.02 69.90 36.53
N ASP A 415 14.90 70.16 35.86
CA ASP A 415 14.39 69.28 34.81
C ASP A 415 15.30 69.28 33.57
N ARG A 416 15.88 70.44 33.22
CA ARG A 416 16.89 70.56 32.16
C ARG A 416 18.19 69.85 32.53
N GLU A 417 18.68 69.99 33.76
CA GLU A 417 19.87 69.30 34.28
C GLU A 417 19.68 67.79 34.33
N ALA A 418 18.49 67.29 34.67
CA ALA A 418 18.15 65.87 34.61
C ALA A 418 18.13 65.34 33.16
N MET A 419 17.62 66.13 32.21
CA MET A 419 17.68 65.79 30.78
C MET A 419 19.11 65.86 30.22
N GLU A 420 19.90 66.83 30.67
CA GLU A 420 21.30 67.03 30.29
C GLU A 420 22.17 65.90 30.86
N ALA A 421 21.93 65.44 32.09
CA ALA A 421 22.56 64.25 32.66
C ALA A 421 22.19 62.96 31.91
N ALA A 422 20.93 62.80 31.48
CA ALA A 422 20.53 61.67 30.65
C ALA A 422 21.17 61.69 29.25
N LEU A 423 21.36 62.88 28.66
CA LEU A 423 22.08 63.07 27.39
C LEU A 423 23.58 62.82 27.53
N VAL A 424 24.20 63.22 28.66
CA VAL A 424 25.60 62.90 28.96
C VAL A 424 25.80 61.38 29.10
N ALA A 425 24.93 60.69 29.85
CA ALA A 425 24.99 59.23 29.97
C ALA A 425 24.77 58.51 28.63
N ALA A 426 23.86 59.00 27.78
CA ALA A 426 23.67 58.47 26.43
C ALA A 426 24.89 58.72 25.52
N ASN A 427 25.52 59.89 25.64
CA ASN A 427 26.74 60.22 24.89
C ASN A 427 27.97 59.42 25.37
N GLU A 428 28.07 59.11 26.65
CA GLU A 428 29.09 58.19 27.19
C GLU A 428 28.88 56.77 26.66
N HIS A 429 27.64 56.30 26.57
CA HIS A 429 27.33 55.01 25.94
C HIS A 429 27.69 54.98 24.44
N ILE A 430 27.44 56.07 23.72
CA ILE A 430 27.86 56.21 22.31
C ILE A 430 29.39 56.27 22.19
N ALA A 431 30.07 56.92 23.14
CA ALA A 431 31.54 56.96 23.17
C ALA A 431 32.13 55.57 23.46
N ALA A 432 31.53 54.79 24.36
CA ALA A 432 31.93 53.41 24.63
C ALA A 432 31.75 52.51 23.40
N LEU A 433 30.60 52.61 22.70
CA LEU A 433 30.37 51.87 21.46
C LEU A 433 31.32 52.30 20.32
N LYS A 434 31.71 53.57 20.26
CA LYS A 434 32.73 54.06 19.31
C LYS A 434 34.13 53.53 19.67
N ALA A 435 34.46 53.43 20.95
CA ALA A 435 35.72 52.86 21.42
C ALA A 435 35.79 51.35 21.11
N GLU A 436 34.74 50.59 21.40
CA GLU A 436 34.66 49.17 21.03
C GLU A 436 34.80 48.99 19.52
N ARG A 437 34.07 49.78 18.72
CA ARG A 437 34.21 49.76 17.26
C ARG A 437 35.65 50.06 16.82
N ALA A 438 36.33 51.04 17.42
CA ALA A 438 37.72 51.35 17.12
C ALA A 438 38.66 50.17 17.46
N THR A 439 38.43 49.46 18.58
CA THR A 439 39.23 48.27 18.93
C THR A 439 39.02 47.11 17.96
N TYR A 440 37.79 46.91 17.45
CA TYR A 440 37.52 45.91 16.43
C TYR A 440 38.12 46.30 15.07
N GLU A 441 38.06 47.58 14.70
CA GLU A 441 38.67 48.11 13.48
C GLU A 441 40.22 47.97 13.54
N GLU A 442 40.84 48.24 14.69
CA GLU A 442 42.28 48.00 14.92
C GLU A 442 42.65 46.52 14.84
N LYS A 443 41.82 45.62 15.41
CA LYS A 443 42.04 44.17 15.30
C LYS A 443 41.93 43.72 13.85
N PHE A 444 40.98 44.26 13.10
CA PHE A 444 40.82 43.96 11.69
C PHE A 444 41.99 44.49 10.86
N GLN A 445 42.46 45.71 11.13
CA GLN A 445 43.65 46.28 10.50
C GLN A 445 44.93 45.50 10.83
N ARG A 446 45.11 45.03 12.08
CA ARG A 446 46.22 44.15 12.46
C ARG A 446 46.21 42.85 11.69
N LEU A 447 45.07 42.15 11.66
CA LEU A 447 44.95 40.89 10.91
C LEU A 447 45.20 41.09 9.41
N LYS A 448 44.80 42.24 8.87
CA LYS A 448 45.09 42.60 7.48
C LYS A 448 46.60 42.86 7.26
N GLY A 449 47.25 43.57 8.17
CA GLY A 449 48.69 43.81 8.14
C GLY A 449 49.51 42.52 8.30
N GLU A 450 49.11 41.63 9.21
CA GLU A 450 49.74 40.31 9.40
C GLU A 450 49.61 39.43 8.15
N LEU A 451 48.46 39.49 7.47
CA LEU A 451 48.26 38.79 6.20
C LEU A 451 49.16 39.36 5.11
N GLU A 452 49.19 40.69 4.94
CA GLU A 452 50.03 41.39 3.96
C GLU A 452 51.53 41.17 4.23
N GLU A 453 51.96 41.12 5.50
CA GLU A 453 53.32 40.82 5.94
C GLU A 453 53.66 39.34 5.69
N SER A 454 52.72 38.40 5.90
CA SER A 454 52.93 37.00 5.53
C SER A 454 53.09 36.80 4.02
N GLU A 455 52.31 37.53 3.22
CA GLU A 455 52.42 37.50 1.76
C GLU A 455 53.71 38.19 1.27
N ALA A 456 54.13 39.27 1.93
CA ALA A 456 55.41 39.93 1.68
C ALA A 456 56.57 39.01 2.04
N ASN A 457 56.53 38.32 3.17
CA ASN A 457 57.55 37.35 3.58
C ASN A 457 57.65 36.17 2.61
N VAL A 458 56.53 35.66 2.08
CA VAL A 458 56.54 34.63 1.03
C VAL A 458 57.13 35.17 -0.27
N ARG A 459 56.84 36.42 -0.64
CA ARG A 459 57.45 37.08 -1.83
C ARG A 459 58.94 37.34 -1.63
N ASP A 460 59.37 37.79 -0.48
CA ASP A 460 60.77 38.09 -0.14
C ASP A 460 61.60 36.81 -0.01
N LEU A 461 61.04 35.72 0.52
CA LEU A 461 61.68 34.40 0.47
C LEU A 461 61.80 33.88 -0.98
N GLY A 462 60.82 34.16 -1.83
CA GLY A 462 60.90 33.90 -3.27
C GLY A 462 61.98 34.73 -3.97
N ALA A 463 62.15 35.99 -3.57
CA ALA A 463 63.18 36.90 -4.09
C ALA A 463 64.59 36.54 -3.57
N LEU A 464 64.74 36.17 -2.30
CA LEU A 464 66.02 35.73 -1.72
C LEU A 464 66.48 34.39 -2.30
N LEU A 465 65.55 33.49 -2.63
CA LEU A 465 65.88 32.25 -3.35
C LEU A 465 66.31 32.50 -4.80
N SER A 466 65.74 33.50 -5.49
CA SER A 466 66.16 33.86 -6.85
C SER A 466 67.47 34.65 -6.88
N VAL A 467 67.74 35.49 -5.87
CA VAL A 467 69.03 36.18 -5.66
C VAL A 467 70.13 35.18 -5.26
N ARG A 468 69.87 34.25 -4.34
CA ARG A 468 70.85 33.21 -3.96
C ARG A 468 71.17 32.24 -5.11
N LYS A 469 70.21 32.01 -6.01
CA LYS A 469 70.40 31.22 -7.24
C LYS A 469 71.21 31.95 -8.31
N THR A 470 71.29 33.29 -8.25
CA THR A 470 72.04 34.12 -9.21
C THR A 470 73.37 34.65 -8.66
N SER A 471 73.53 34.76 -7.33
CA SER A 471 74.77 35.21 -6.66
C SER A 471 75.79 34.10 -6.33
N LEU A 472 75.48 32.81 -6.60
CA LEU A 472 76.44 31.70 -6.45
C LEU A 472 77.21 31.40 -7.76
N ALA A 473 77.17 32.30 -8.74
CA ALA A 473 77.76 32.14 -10.08
C ALA A 473 78.90 33.13 -10.39
N GLY A 474 79.54 33.76 -9.40
CA GLY A 474 80.68 34.65 -9.64
C GLY A 474 81.59 34.83 -8.43
N GLU A 475 82.75 34.15 -8.48
CA GLU A 475 84.11 34.59 -8.07
C GLU A 475 84.32 34.81 -6.54
N GLU A 476 85.02 33.94 -5.80
CA GLU A 476 86.51 33.76 -5.68
C GLU A 476 87.24 35.10 -5.41
N GLU A 477 88.11 35.29 -4.43
CA GLU A 477 89.33 34.51 -4.14
C GLU A 477 90.03 34.98 -2.82
N GLU A 478 90.45 34.01 -1.99
CA GLU A 478 91.68 33.91 -1.18
C GLU A 478 92.14 34.99 -0.15
N ALA A 479 91.89 34.72 1.16
CA ALA A 479 92.91 34.79 2.25
C ALA A 479 92.45 34.29 3.65
N LEU A 480 91.48 33.37 3.77
CA LEU A 480 91.01 32.82 5.07
C LEU A 480 90.91 31.27 5.07
N SER A 481 91.71 30.63 4.23
CA SER A 481 91.58 29.27 3.67
C SER A 481 91.38 28.09 4.66
N GLN A 482 91.91 28.08 5.88
CA GLN A 482 91.76 26.89 6.76
C GLN A 482 90.53 26.96 7.68
N ASN A 483 90.25 28.14 8.25
CA ASN A 483 89.15 28.31 9.19
C ASN A 483 87.83 28.54 8.46
N GLU A 484 87.86 29.25 7.33
CA GLU A 484 86.72 29.29 6.41
C GLU A 484 86.48 27.95 5.75
N SER A 485 87.48 27.13 5.40
CA SER A 485 87.20 25.79 4.85
C SER A 485 86.49 24.88 5.86
N ASN A 486 86.90 24.90 7.13
CA ASN A 486 86.24 24.07 8.15
C ASN A 486 84.85 24.59 8.51
N THR A 487 84.67 25.91 8.62
CA THR A 487 83.34 26.50 8.86
C THR A 487 82.44 26.39 7.63
N MET A 488 82.97 26.56 6.41
CA MET A 488 82.26 26.31 5.15
C MET A 488 81.88 24.84 5.01
N GLN A 489 82.75 23.88 5.34
CA GLN A 489 82.39 22.46 5.30
C GLN A 489 81.33 22.13 6.35
N SER A 490 81.43 22.70 7.56
CA SER A 490 80.39 22.54 8.60
C SER A 490 79.06 23.19 8.19
N LEU A 491 79.10 24.39 7.63
CA LEU A 491 77.92 25.12 7.15
C LEU A 491 77.34 24.47 5.88
N GLN A 492 78.16 23.91 5.01
CA GLN A 492 77.74 23.09 3.86
C GLN A 492 77.08 21.81 4.36
N LYS A 493 77.66 21.14 5.35
CA LYS A 493 77.06 19.93 5.95
C LYS A 493 75.72 20.25 6.61
N GLN A 494 75.64 21.32 7.39
CA GLN A 494 74.38 21.79 8.00
C GLN A 494 73.36 22.24 6.94
N LEU A 495 73.82 22.85 5.84
CA LEU A 495 72.96 23.24 4.73
C LEU A 495 72.44 22.01 3.97
N GLU A 496 73.27 20.99 3.73
CA GLU A 496 72.86 19.74 3.11
C GLU A 496 71.94 18.92 4.03
N GLU A 497 72.20 18.89 5.34
CA GLU A 497 71.31 18.31 6.34
C GLU A 497 69.96 19.06 6.37
N SER A 498 69.98 20.40 6.38
CA SER A 498 68.76 21.22 6.34
C SER A 498 67.99 21.07 5.01
N LYS A 499 68.68 20.94 3.88
CA LYS A 499 68.07 20.62 2.58
C LYS A 499 67.46 19.23 2.57
N ALA A 500 68.16 18.23 3.12
CA ALA A 500 67.66 16.87 3.22
C ALA A 500 66.43 16.78 4.15
N GLU A 501 66.47 17.49 5.28
CA GLU A 501 65.33 17.62 6.20
C GLU A 501 64.15 18.37 5.56
N GLY A 502 64.43 19.44 4.80
CA GLY A 502 63.44 20.19 4.03
C GLY A 502 62.79 19.34 2.95
N LEU A 503 63.58 18.58 2.18
CA LEU A 503 63.06 17.62 1.20
C LEU A 503 62.24 16.51 1.87
N ALA A 504 62.67 16.01 3.03
CA ALA A 504 61.91 15.03 3.79
C ALA A 504 60.60 15.61 4.34
N ALA A 505 60.59 16.87 4.76
CA ALA A 505 59.38 17.57 5.20
C ALA A 505 58.40 17.83 4.05
N VAL A 506 58.89 18.27 2.89
CA VAL A 506 58.10 18.44 1.67
C VAL A 506 57.51 17.10 1.24
N LYS A 507 58.31 16.03 1.26
CA LYS A 507 57.81 14.68 0.92
C LYS A 507 56.73 14.21 1.90
N ARG A 508 56.92 14.43 3.20
CA ARG A 508 55.90 14.14 4.22
C ARG A 508 54.61 14.94 4.01
N ALA A 509 54.73 16.23 3.65
CA ALA A 509 53.57 17.07 3.34
C ALA A 509 52.86 16.61 2.06
N GLN A 510 53.62 16.20 1.03
CA GLN A 510 53.08 15.66 -0.20
C GLN A 510 52.36 14.32 0.01
N ASP A 511 52.96 13.41 0.79
CA ASP A 511 52.36 12.13 1.14
C ASP A 511 51.08 12.33 1.97
N MET A 512 51.06 13.31 2.89
CA MET A 512 49.88 13.67 3.67
C MET A 512 48.77 14.26 2.79
N ALA A 513 49.10 15.19 1.90
CA ALA A 513 48.15 15.75 0.94
C ALA A 513 47.58 14.68 -0.01
N GLN A 514 48.40 13.71 -0.42
CA GLN A 514 47.96 12.60 -1.25
C GLN A 514 46.98 11.68 -0.50
N LEU A 515 47.25 11.41 0.78
CA LEU A 515 46.33 10.65 1.64
C LEU A 515 44.99 11.38 1.84
N GLU A 516 45.01 12.71 1.99
CA GLU A 516 43.80 13.53 2.07
C GLU A 516 43.00 13.49 0.75
N ILE A 517 43.67 13.62 -0.40
CA ILE A 517 43.05 13.50 -1.73
C ILE A 517 42.40 12.13 -1.90
N ASP A 518 43.08 11.05 -1.50
CA ASP A 518 42.56 9.70 -1.64
C ASP A 518 41.41 9.41 -0.65
N ALA A 519 41.44 10.03 0.53
CA ALA A 519 40.32 10.00 1.48
C ALA A 519 39.10 10.75 0.94
N LEU A 520 39.29 11.92 0.33
CA LEU A 520 38.22 12.69 -0.32
C LEU A 520 37.64 11.96 -1.52
N LYS A 521 38.47 11.35 -2.37
CA LYS A 521 38.01 10.52 -3.50
C LYS A 521 37.16 9.35 -3.03
N ARG A 522 37.63 8.59 -2.04
CA ARG A 522 36.85 7.50 -1.43
C ARG A 522 35.55 8.00 -0.80
N GLY A 523 35.58 9.17 -0.15
CA GLY A 523 34.38 9.81 0.39
C GLY A 523 33.35 10.13 -0.69
N LEU A 524 33.79 10.68 -1.82
CA LEU A 524 32.94 10.99 -2.98
C LEU A 524 32.38 9.74 -3.64
N GLU A 525 33.20 8.71 -3.85
CA GLU A 525 32.78 7.42 -4.42
C GLU A 525 31.72 6.75 -3.54
N MET A 526 31.94 6.72 -2.21
CA MET A 526 30.96 6.19 -1.26
C MET A 526 29.66 7.00 -1.26
N SER A 527 29.75 8.34 -1.37
CA SER A 527 28.57 9.19 -1.50
C SER A 527 27.80 8.94 -2.80
N ALA A 528 28.51 8.78 -3.92
CA ALA A 528 27.93 8.48 -5.21
C ALA A 528 27.25 7.10 -5.23
N HIS A 529 27.87 6.10 -4.61
CA HIS A 529 27.27 4.76 -4.47
C HIS A 529 26.03 4.79 -3.56
N ARG A 530 26.06 5.52 -2.45
CA ARG A 530 24.86 5.70 -1.60
C ARG A 530 23.74 6.37 -2.38
N ALA A 531 24.02 7.46 -3.09
CA ALA A 531 23.01 8.16 -3.90
C ALA A 531 22.45 7.25 -5.01
N SER A 532 23.31 6.46 -5.68
CA SER A 532 22.88 5.49 -6.69
C SER A 532 22.01 4.38 -6.08
N SER A 533 22.39 3.84 -4.92
CA SER A 533 21.63 2.81 -4.23
C SER A 533 20.28 3.33 -3.73
N GLU A 534 20.22 4.56 -3.20
CA GLU A 534 18.97 5.20 -2.81
C GLU A 534 18.07 5.45 -4.03
N ASN A 535 18.64 5.89 -5.15
CA ASN A 535 17.89 6.08 -6.39
C ASN A 535 17.38 4.76 -6.96
N GLN A 536 18.17 3.68 -6.94
CA GLN A 536 17.70 2.35 -7.31
C GLN A 536 16.57 1.86 -6.40
N GLY A 537 16.68 2.09 -5.09
CA GLY A 537 15.60 1.78 -4.14
C GLY A 537 14.32 2.55 -4.42
N ARG A 538 14.42 3.85 -4.76
CA ARG A 538 13.26 4.67 -5.16
C ARG A 538 12.64 4.18 -6.47
N ILE A 539 13.45 3.81 -7.46
CA ILE A 539 12.97 3.27 -8.73
C ILE A 539 12.20 1.96 -8.49
N ALA A 540 12.77 1.04 -7.71
CA ALA A 540 12.11 -0.23 -7.39
C ALA A 540 10.78 -0.03 -6.64
N ALA A 541 10.72 0.95 -5.72
CA ALA A 541 9.47 1.30 -5.06
C ALA A 541 8.41 1.83 -6.04
N LEU A 542 8.81 2.72 -6.96
CA LEU A 542 7.90 3.25 -7.99
C LEU A 542 7.43 2.19 -8.98
N GLU A 543 8.29 1.24 -9.36
CA GLU A 543 7.92 0.11 -10.20
C GLU A 543 6.90 -0.80 -9.52
N LYS A 544 7.08 -1.03 -8.21
CA LYS A 544 6.12 -1.78 -7.39
C LYS A 544 4.77 -1.06 -7.30
N ASP A 545 4.77 0.24 -6.97
CA ASP A 545 3.55 1.04 -6.91
C ASP A 545 2.81 1.08 -8.26
N LEU A 546 3.56 1.15 -9.37
CA LEU A 546 2.98 1.09 -10.72
C LEU A 546 2.35 -0.27 -11.02
N ALA A 547 2.99 -1.37 -10.62
CA ALA A 547 2.44 -2.71 -10.78
C ALA A 547 1.14 -2.89 -9.99
N GLU A 548 1.11 -2.47 -8.72
CA GLU A 548 -0.08 -2.50 -7.87
C GLU A 548 -1.22 -1.65 -8.47
N ALA A 549 -0.90 -0.46 -9.00
CA ALA A 549 -1.88 0.40 -9.67
C ALA A 549 -2.45 -0.23 -10.95
N LEU A 550 -1.63 -0.94 -11.74
CA LEU A 550 -2.07 -1.64 -12.95
C LEU A 550 -2.96 -2.84 -12.62
N GLU A 551 -2.64 -3.58 -11.56
CA GLU A 551 -3.46 -4.69 -11.06
C GLU A 551 -4.82 -4.18 -10.56
N GLY A 552 -4.84 -3.12 -9.74
CA GLY A 552 -6.08 -2.47 -9.30
C GLY A 552 -6.95 -1.97 -10.47
N ARG A 553 -6.33 -1.44 -11.53
CA ARG A 553 -7.03 -1.02 -12.75
C ARG A 553 -7.66 -2.22 -13.49
N ASN A 554 -6.98 -3.36 -13.53
CA ASN A 554 -7.50 -4.56 -14.19
C ASN A 554 -8.70 -5.12 -13.43
N ILE A 555 -8.63 -5.19 -12.10
CA ILE A 555 -9.75 -5.60 -11.25
C ILE A 555 -10.97 -4.70 -11.48
N ALA A 556 -10.77 -3.37 -11.43
CA ALA A 556 -11.86 -2.42 -11.69
C ALA A 556 -12.46 -2.54 -13.11
N ARG A 557 -11.65 -2.98 -14.08
CA ARG A 557 -12.13 -3.24 -15.44
C ARG A 557 -12.97 -4.51 -15.52
N GLU A 558 -12.53 -5.59 -14.89
CA GLU A 558 -13.29 -6.84 -14.80
C GLU A 558 -14.64 -6.61 -14.10
N GLU A 559 -14.64 -5.90 -12.97
CA GLU A 559 -15.87 -5.49 -12.27
C GLU A 559 -16.81 -4.69 -13.18
N ALA A 560 -16.28 -3.76 -13.99
CA ALA A 560 -17.09 -2.99 -14.94
C ALA A 560 -17.65 -3.85 -16.08
N GLU A 561 -16.93 -4.88 -16.53
CA GLU A 561 -17.39 -5.83 -17.54
C GLU A 561 -18.50 -6.74 -16.98
N ASP A 562 -18.36 -7.20 -15.73
CA ASP A 562 -19.38 -7.96 -15.02
C ASP A 562 -20.67 -7.16 -14.78
N LEU A 563 -20.54 -5.90 -14.34
CA LEU A 563 -21.69 -5.00 -14.17
C LEU A 563 -22.42 -4.74 -15.49
N ARG A 564 -21.68 -4.61 -16.60
CA ARG A 564 -22.29 -4.51 -17.95
C ARG A 564 -23.02 -5.80 -18.34
N ALA A 565 -22.44 -6.96 -18.05
CA ALA A 565 -23.10 -8.24 -18.30
C ALA A 565 -24.38 -8.39 -17.49
N GLN A 566 -24.39 -7.95 -16.23
CA GLN A 566 -25.60 -7.92 -15.40
C GLN A 566 -26.65 -6.96 -15.96
N LEU A 567 -26.27 -5.76 -16.37
CA LEU A 567 -27.18 -4.79 -17.02
C LEU A 567 -27.83 -5.39 -18.27
N ASN A 568 -27.05 -6.04 -19.13
CA ASN A 568 -27.58 -6.70 -20.33
C ASN A 568 -28.60 -7.81 -19.99
N ARG A 569 -28.37 -8.57 -18.91
CA ARG A 569 -29.34 -9.57 -18.43
C ARG A 569 -30.62 -8.91 -17.93
N TYR A 570 -30.52 -7.82 -17.18
CA TYR A 570 -31.70 -7.08 -16.72
C TYR A 570 -32.48 -6.48 -17.89
N GLU A 571 -31.81 -5.90 -18.89
CA GLU A 571 -32.48 -5.41 -20.10
C GLU A 571 -33.20 -6.51 -20.87
N ALA A 572 -32.61 -7.72 -20.95
CA ALA A 572 -33.26 -8.87 -21.57
C ALA A 572 -34.51 -9.32 -20.80
N LEU A 573 -34.46 -9.32 -19.46
CA LEU A 573 -35.63 -9.60 -18.61
C LEU A 573 -36.73 -8.56 -18.79
N THR A 574 -36.38 -7.27 -18.86
CA THR A 574 -37.35 -6.20 -19.10
C THR A 574 -38.03 -6.35 -20.45
N LYS A 575 -37.27 -6.66 -21.52
CA LYS A 575 -37.85 -6.93 -22.85
C LYS A 575 -38.82 -8.11 -22.81
N LEU A 576 -38.45 -9.19 -22.13
CA LEU A 576 -39.31 -10.38 -22.01
C LEU A 576 -40.60 -10.07 -21.24
N GLN A 577 -40.51 -9.22 -20.21
CA GLN A 577 -41.68 -8.73 -19.47
C GLN A 577 -42.57 -7.86 -20.36
N ASP A 578 -42.01 -6.95 -21.15
CA ASP A 578 -42.76 -6.10 -22.08
C ASP A 578 -43.46 -6.94 -23.17
N ASP A 579 -42.78 -7.95 -23.71
CA ASP A 579 -43.34 -8.91 -24.66
C ASP A 579 -44.49 -9.72 -24.04
N ALA A 580 -44.32 -10.21 -22.81
CA ALA A 580 -45.37 -10.91 -22.08
C ALA A 580 -46.58 -10.00 -21.78
N MET A 581 -46.34 -8.74 -21.41
CA MET A 581 -47.39 -7.74 -21.20
C MET A 581 -48.12 -7.40 -22.51
N SER A 582 -47.39 -7.32 -23.63
CA SER A 582 -47.95 -7.11 -24.97
C SER A 582 -48.80 -8.31 -25.42
N ALA A 583 -48.32 -9.53 -25.21
CA ALA A 583 -49.04 -10.77 -25.47
C ALA A 583 -50.31 -10.91 -24.61
N SER A 584 -50.22 -10.56 -23.32
CA SER A 584 -51.39 -10.51 -22.43
C SER A 584 -52.42 -9.49 -22.91
N LYS A 585 -52.00 -8.27 -23.27
CA LYS A 585 -52.88 -7.25 -23.85
C LYS A 585 -53.54 -7.71 -25.15
N SER A 586 -52.82 -8.42 -26.02
CA SER A 586 -53.38 -8.93 -27.28
C SER A 586 -54.36 -10.07 -27.05
N GLN A 587 -54.11 -10.95 -26.07
CA GLN A 587 -55.05 -11.98 -25.63
C GLN A 587 -56.31 -11.36 -25.04
N VAL A 588 -56.19 -10.38 -24.12
CA VAL A 588 -57.33 -9.64 -23.56
C VAL A 588 -58.14 -8.99 -24.68
N LYS A 589 -57.49 -8.34 -25.65
CA LYS A 589 -58.17 -7.72 -26.80
C LYS A 589 -58.93 -8.74 -27.64
N THR A 590 -58.32 -9.91 -27.88
CA THR A 590 -58.94 -11.03 -28.61
C THR A 590 -60.14 -11.59 -27.86
N LEU A 591 -60.02 -11.80 -26.55
CA LEU A 591 -61.11 -12.25 -25.69
C LEU A 591 -62.25 -11.22 -25.64
N SER A 592 -61.95 -9.94 -25.47
CA SER A 592 -62.95 -8.87 -25.53
C SER A 592 -63.65 -8.79 -26.89
N GLN A 593 -62.94 -9.04 -27.99
CA GLN A 593 -63.55 -9.09 -29.33
C GLN A 593 -64.45 -10.32 -29.50
N ARG A 594 -64.04 -11.49 -29.00
CA ARG A 594 -64.88 -12.69 -28.95
C ARG A 594 -66.12 -12.48 -28.09
N LEU A 595 -65.98 -11.83 -26.94
CA LEU A 595 -67.08 -11.52 -26.03
C LEU A 595 -68.09 -10.58 -26.69
N ARG A 596 -67.61 -9.49 -27.33
CA ARG A 596 -68.47 -8.61 -28.16
C ARG A 596 -69.13 -9.34 -29.33
N SER A 597 -68.41 -10.29 -29.96
CA SER A 597 -68.98 -11.10 -31.05
C SER A 597 -70.08 -12.03 -30.52
N LEU A 598 -69.85 -12.67 -29.37
CA LEU A 598 -70.84 -13.48 -28.66
C LEU A 598 -72.05 -12.65 -28.22
N GLU A 599 -71.84 -11.45 -27.67
CA GLU A 599 -72.91 -10.50 -27.35
C GLU A 599 -73.70 -10.12 -28.60
N SER A 600 -73.03 -9.85 -29.73
CA SER A 600 -73.71 -9.56 -31.00
C SER A 600 -74.44 -10.77 -31.60
N SER A 601 -73.93 -11.99 -31.39
CA SER A 601 -74.56 -13.23 -31.84
C SER A 601 -75.74 -13.65 -30.94
N MET A 602 -75.67 -13.36 -29.64
CA MET A 602 -76.80 -13.53 -28.72
C MET A 602 -77.87 -12.44 -28.91
N SER A 603 -77.49 -11.30 -29.46
CA SER A 603 -78.37 -10.15 -29.75
C SER A 603 -79.02 -10.18 -31.15
N GLY A 604 -79.01 -11.31 -31.86
CA GLY A 604 -79.39 -11.36 -33.28
C GLY A 604 -80.55 -12.28 -33.67
N SER A 605 -81.79 -11.80 -33.54
CA SER A 605 -82.85 -12.01 -34.55
C SER A 605 -83.78 -10.78 -34.59
N PRO A 606 -84.35 -10.47 -35.76
CA PRO A 606 -84.37 -9.10 -36.29
C PRO A 606 -85.71 -8.38 -36.07
N MET A 607 -85.69 -7.05 -35.98
CA MET A 607 -86.80 -6.21 -36.42
C MET A 607 -86.32 -4.78 -36.79
N PRO A 608 -86.95 -4.13 -37.77
CA PRO A 608 -86.48 -2.94 -38.47
C PRO A 608 -87.04 -1.65 -37.85
N GLY A 609 -86.36 -0.51 -38.03
CA GLY A 609 -87.02 0.78 -37.82
C GLY A 609 -86.13 1.97 -37.49
N SER A 610 -86.05 2.87 -38.48
CA SER A 610 -85.90 4.33 -38.42
C SER A 610 -84.60 5.00 -37.92
N ALA A 611 -83.82 5.42 -38.91
CA ALA A 611 -83.34 6.79 -39.16
C ALA A 611 -82.87 7.69 -37.97
N SER A 612 -81.54 7.89 -37.93
CA SER A 612 -80.73 9.15 -37.88
C SER A 612 -81.43 10.49 -37.55
N PRO A 613 -80.77 11.52 -36.94
CA PRO A 613 -79.40 11.97 -37.31
C PRO A 613 -78.50 12.67 -36.24
N ALA A 614 -77.24 12.87 -36.65
CA ALA A 614 -76.33 14.01 -36.37
C ALA A 614 -75.74 14.31 -34.96
N ALA A 615 -74.41 14.19 -34.85
CA ALA A 615 -73.44 15.21 -34.39
C ALA A 615 -72.01 14.60 -34.49
N SER A 616 -71.25 14.89 -35.54
CA SER A 616 -70.17 15.89 -35.64
C SER A 616 -68.96 15.72 -34.71
N PRO A 617 -67.73 16.00 -35.20
CA PRO A 617 -66.52 15.25 -34.85
C PRO A 617 -65.48 16.09 -34.11
N SER A 618 -64.49 15.46 -33.47
CA SER A 618 -63.29 16.16 -33.01
C SER A 618 -62.03 15.29 -33.04
N ARG A 619 -61.24 15.57 -34.09
CA ARG A 619 -59.77 15.57 -34.17
C ARG A 619 -59.01 14.26 -33.93
N SER A 620 -58.74 13.61 -35.05
CA SER A 620 -57.45 13.00 -35.36
C SER A 620 -56.31 14.03 -35.40
N PHE A 621 -55.12 13.65 -34.94
CA PHE A 621 -53.86 14.08 -35.51
C PHE A 621 -52.89 12.88 -35.46
N PHE A 622 -52.73 12.27 -36.63
CA PHE A 622 -51.56 11.46 -36.99
C PHE A 622 -50.60 12.34 -37.79
N LEU A 623 -49.38 11.84 -37.99
CA LEU A 623 -48.25 12.25 -38.87
C LEU A 623 -47.05 12.78 -38.06
N THR A 624 -45.80 12.35 -38.22
CA THR A 624 -45.10 11.33 -39.04
C THR A 624 -43.63 11.32 -38.56
N PRO A 625 -42.82 10.29 -38.88
CA PRO A 625 -41.43 10.17 -38.45
C PRO A 625 -40.46 10.94 -39.36
N GLY A 626 -39.45 11.57 -38.79
CA GLY A 626 -38.40 12.30 -39.50
C GLY A 626 -37.06 12.26 -38.78
N THR A 627 -36.09 11.63 -39.44
CA THR A 627 -34.64 11.66 -39.23
C THR A 627 -34.06 13.05 -39.01
N PHE A 628 -33.12 13.23 -38.07
CA PHE A 628 -31.87 14.01 -38.24
C PHE A 628 -30.84 13.70 -37.13
N THR A 629 -29.59 13.89 -37.50
CA THR A 629 -28.26 13.54 -36.94
C THR A 629 -27.85 14.18 -35.59
N PRO A 630 -26.74 13.71 -34.97
CA PRO A 630 -26.41 13.97 -33.57
C PRO A 630 -25.71 15.31 -33.36
N GLY A 631 -26.11 16.05 -32.32
CA GLY A 631 -25.49 17.30 -31.88
C GLY A 631 -25.34 17.31 -30.36
N SER A 632 -24.08 17.26 -29.93
CA SER A 632 -23.38 17.71 -28.71
C SER A 632 -24.13 18.09 -27.41
N PRO A 633 -23.43 17.92 -26.25
CA PRO A 633 -24.04 17.68 -24.95
C PRO A 633 -24.41 18.97 -24.22
N VAL A 634 -25.49 18.91 -23.45
CA VAL A 634 -25.83 19.91 -22.45
C VAL A 634 -24.86 19.84 -21.29
N SER A 635 -24.12 20.93 -21.11
CA SER A 635 -23.25 21.25 -19.99
C SER A 635 -23.86 20.89 -18.63
N ARG A 636 -23.20 19.99 -17.90
CA ARG A 636 -23.29 19.92 -16.43
C ARG A 636 -22.10 20.68 -15.82
N PRO A 637 -22.30 21.39 -14.70
CA PRO A 637 -21.25 22.22 -14.12
C PRO A 637 -20.11 21.36 -13.57
N ALA A 638 -18.88 21.83 -13.77
CA ALA A 638 -17.66 21.21 -13.31
C ALA A 638 -17.61 21.12 -11.76
N PRO A 639 -17.05 20.04 -11.19
CA PRO A 639 -16.65 20.06 -9.79
C PRO A 639 -15.41 20.96 -9.64
N THR A 640 -15.51 21.92 -8.71
CA THR A 640 -14.38 22.73 -8.23
C THR A 640 -13.23 21.84 -7.75
N PRO A 641 -11.97 22.14 -8.13
CA PRO A 641 -10.81 21.42 -7.59
C PRO A 641 -10.60 21.85 -6.14
N ILE A 642 -10.60 20.89 -5.21
CA ILE A 642 -10.07 21.13 -3.87
C ILE A 642 -8.54 21.18 -4.01
N THR A 643 -8.02 22.40 -3.87
CA THR A 643 -6.61 22.74 -3.67
C THR A 643 -6.01 21.86 -2.58
N ALA A 644 -5.13 20.95 -2.96
CA ALA A 644 -4.23 20.27 -2.03
C ALA A 644 -3.22 21.29 -1.51
N ILE A 645 -3.31 21.60 -0.22
CA ILE A 645 -2.28 22.36 0.50
C ILE A 645 -1.05 21.46 0.60
N ARG A 646 -0.03 21.80 -0.19
CA ARG A 646 1.34 21.33 -0.04
C ARG A 646 1.99 22.14 1.07
N SER A 647 2.47 21.47 2.12
CA SER A 647 3.63 21.94 2.89
C SER A 647 4.31 20.78 3.63
N PRO A 648 5.63 20.86 3.82
CA PRO A 648 6.51 19.70 3.86
C PRO A 648 6.74 19.20 5.29
N ARG A 649 6.91 17.90 5.46
CA ARG A 649 7.61 17.38 6.63
C ARG A 649 8.44 16.16 6.24
N SER A 650 9.75 16.33 6.37
CA SER A 650 10.77 15.32 6.22
C SER A 650 10.52 14.11 7.13
N PRO A 651 11.00 12.92 6.75
CA PRO A 651 10.84 11.69 7.53
C PRO A 651 11.88 11.63 8.66
N PRO A 652 11.58 11.01 9.82
CA PRO A 652 12.62 10.48 10.68
C PRO A 652 13.04 9.10 10.14
N ALA A 653 14.36 8.93 10.00
CA ALA A 653 15.00 7.67 9.68
C ALA A 653 14.68 6.60 10.74
N SER A 654 14.23 5.43 10.29
CA SER A 654 14.34 4.20 11.06
C SER A 654 15.66 3.51 10.66
N SER A 655 16.62 3.45 11.58
CA SER A 655 17.71 2.48 11.50
C SER A 655 17.55 1.47 12.62
N ASN A 656 17.27 0.25 12.18
CA ASN A 656 17.63 -1.07 12.70
C ASN A 656 17.98 -1.32 14.17
N ARG A 657 17.37 -2.42 14.59
CA ARG A 657 17.60 -3.27 15.74
C ARG A 657 18.90 -4.09 15.59
N SER A 658 19.70 -4.05 16.66
CA SER A 658 20.54 -5.10 17.30
C SER A 658 21.53 -5.95 16.50
N ILE A 659 22.74 -6.13 17.06
CA ILE A 659 23.28 -7.41 17.55
C ILE A 659 24.43 -7.17 18.54
N ASP A 660 24.45 -8.02 19.56
CA ASP A 660 25.28 -8.09 20.77
C ASP A 660 26.78 -8.39 20.59
N GLY A 661 27.56 -8.06 21.62
CA GLY A 661 28.93 -8.55 21.81
C GLY A 661 29.63 -8.05 23.08
N ILE A 662 29.38 -8.70 24.23
CA ILE A 662 30.34 -9.20 25.27
C ILE A 662 31.75 -8.55 25.24
N SER A 663 32.38 -7.94 26.26
CA SER A 663 32.47 -8.16 27.72
C SER A 663 33.21 -6.98 28.40
N PRO A 664 33.26 -6.91 29.76
CA PRO A 664 33.79 -5.78 30.53
C PRO A 664 35.28 -5.97 30.94
N ILE A 665 35.99 -4.87 31.22
CA ILE A 665 36.98 -4.68 32.33
C ILE A 665 37.78 -3.37 32.14
N LYS A 666 37.68 -2.52 33.18
CA LYS A 666 38.60 -1.51 33.75
C LYS A 666 39.92 -1.18 33.01
N ARG A 667 40.26 0.12 32.91
CA ARG A 667 41.29 0.83 33.71
C ARG A 667 41.50 2.29 33.27
N SER A 668 41.79 3.12 34.28
CA SER A 668 42.58 4.37 34.31
C SER A 668 42.10 5.63 33.55
N SER A 669 41.62 6.58 34.36
CA SER A 669 41.74 8.05 34.36
C SER A 669 43.06 8.63 33.79
N PRO A 670 43.33 9.96 33.84
CA PRO A 670 42.52 11.19 33.73
C PRO A 670 43.12 12.20 32.70
N LEU A 671 42.40 13.20 32.22
CA LEU A 671 42.97 14.48 31.74
C LEU A 671 41.83 15.48 31.52
N PHE A 672 41.58 16.31 32.53
CA PHE A 672 41.20 17.73 32.44
C PHE A 672 40.81 18.16 33.86
N LYS A 673 41.84 18.59 34.61
CA LYS A 673 41.72 19.33 35.86
C LYS A 673 42.81 20.41 35.83
N GLY A 674 42.39 21.65 36.04
CA GLY A 674 43.25 22.81 36.24
C GLY A 674 43.31 23.73 35.03
N LEU A 675 42.73 24.93 35.12
CA LEU A 675 43.43 26.09 35.69
C LEU A 675 42.43 27.26 35.87
N ASP A 676 42.02 27.47 37.11
CA ASP A 676 41.67 28.79 37.64
C ASP A 676 42.89 29.28 38.44
N GLY A 677 43.21 30.57 38.34
CA GLY A 677 43.94 31.32 39.37
C GLY A 677 45.22 32.04 38.92
N GLU A 678 45.07 33.22 38.30
CA GLU A 678 45.48 34.53 38.87
C GLU A 678 44.72 35.67 38.18
#